data_AF-A0A416HLB9-F1
#
_entry.id   AF-A0A416HLB9-F1
#
_cell.length_a   1.000
_cell.length_b   1.000
_cell.length_c   1.000
_cell.angle_alpha   90.00
_cell.angle_beta   90.00
_cell.angle_gamma   90.00
#
_symmetry.space_group_name_H-M   'P 1'
#
loop_
_entity.id
_entity.type
_entity.pdbx_description
1 polymer ?
#
loop_
_entity_poly.entity_id
_entity_poly.type
_entity_poly.pdbx_seq_one_letter_code
_entity_poly.pdbx_strand_id
1 'polypeptide(L)'
;MEKARKETVQKAWRMEAGEIGNIESYMDYEALDRAVCLLAGAKRIAAGGCGHTGIACRHLAHLMCCIDRPARFLTPSEGNHGGMGFLEEGDVLVLASRGGKTEELLPMLTAAKRKKVAIITVTENTDSGLAREADVVLPVRIGRETDRFNSQGTTSFVVMCALFDALQAAVMEKTGFREEQFAQNHPGGAVGEQLKRKREREAEYTIDFSKACGRIKPMHGVNNVPFVPQDYGNSGLFQKMAEAGIPFSRLHDTGGDWGGAHYVDIANIFPDFDADPEDIGSYDFAFTDRLMEEITAYGMEPFYRLGCSIENLQHIKAYHIYPPRDNQKWARICEGIIRHYNKGWGNGYHMNIRYWEIWNEPDNMPDAAENPMWKGSMEQYFALYETASKHLKQVFPEIKIGGYSSCGFYALSAADYSQVAHSSSRVGYFVEFFHRFLDYITSPAHSCPLDFFSFHSYADIEDNVRYAGYAREQLDVYGLEGTELIFNEWNAGTALRGTPEDAARIAGMMCALQDTPIDACMYYDAWAGSSYCGLFDPVGKTVFKAYYAFVCFNALYRLGTRVKVEGVTEGIYCMAAANDGQGALLLVNLTGKEIPLHITVEGITGEKGCGGKDGSLCAQLYRTDTENEYRQSCLTGGGNSFRTEALPDAVYLFTFPKMRNRTEISDIRG
;
A
#
# COMPACT_ATOMS: atom_id res chain seq x y z
N MET A 1 14.83 -37.13 -44.34
CA MET A 1 15.89 -37.82 -43.57
C MET A 1 15.95 -39.27 -44.02
N GLU A 2 17.12 -39.75 -44.47
CA GLU A 2 17.30 -41.13 -44.96
C GLU A 2 16.90 -42.19 -43.90
N LYS A 3 16.23 -43.27 -44.30
CA LYS A 3 15.60 -44.27 -43.41
C LYS A 3 16.54 -44.81 -42.33
N ALA A 4 17.79 -45.10 -42.69
CA ALA A 4 18.82 -45.59 -41.77
C ALA A 4 19.20 -44.57 -40.66
N ARG A 5 19.18 -43.26 -40.97
CA ARG A 5 19.43 -42.21 -39.97
C ARG A 5 18.28 -42.10 -38.98
N LYS A 6 17.03 -42.25 -39.44
CA LYS A 6 15.84 -42.24 -38.57
C LYS A 6 15.85 -43.39 -37.58
N GLU A 7 16.16 -44.60 -38.06
CA GLU A 7 16.25 -45.80 -37.22
C GLU A 7 17.37 -45.66 -36.17
N THR A 8 18.49 -45.04 -36.53
CA THR A 8 19.61 -44.78 -35.59
C THR A 8 19.19 -43.83 -34.45
N VAL A 9 18.53 -42.71 -34.76
CA VAL A 9 18.04 -41.76 -33.75
C VAL A 9 17.01 -42.42 -32.83
N GLN A 10 16.05 -43.16 -33.38
CA GLN A 10 15.04 -43.86 -32.58
C GLN A 10 15.64 -44.93 -31.68
N LYS A 11 16.70 -45.60 -32.13
CA LYS A 11 17.43 -46.58 -31.31
C LYS A 11 18.14 -45.90 -30.14
N ALA A 12 18.77 -44.73 -30.36
CA ALA A 12 19.42 -43.97 -29.30
C ALA A 12 18.41 -43.58 -28.20
N TRP A 13 17.25 -43.00 -28.57
CA TRP A 13 16.22 -42.64 -27.59
C TRP A 13 15.66 -43.82 -26.80
N ARG A 14 15.42 -44.96 -27.46
CA ARG A 14 14.94 -46.17 -26.77
C ARG A 14 15.98 -46.74 -25.81
N MET A 15 17.26 -46.65 -26.16
CA MET A 15 18.36 -47.09 -25.30
C MET A 15 18.44 -46.22 -24.04
N GLU A 16 18.48 -44.90 -24.21
CA GLU A 16 18.54 -43.96 -23.08
C GLU A 16 17.31 -44.08 -22.18
N ALA A 17 16.10 -44.14 -22.75
CA ALA A 17 14.88 -44.34 -21.97
C ALA A 17 14.88 -45.67 -21.20
N GLY A 18 15.40 -46.74 -21.81
CA GLY A 18 15.54 -48.04 -21.17
C GLY A 18 16.50 -48.00 -19.97
N GLU A 19 17.65 -47.34 -20.11
CA GLU A 19 18.63 -47.22 -19.01
C GLU A 19 18.11 -46.35 -17.86
N ILE A 20 17.36 -45.28 -18.14
CA ILE A 20 16.66 -44.49 -17.10
C ILE A 20 15.65 -45.38 -16.35
N GLY A 21 14.81 -46.13 -17.09
CA GLY A 21 13.83 -47.03 -16.49
C GLY A 21 14.42 -48.14 -15.64
N ASN A 22 15.69 -48.51 -15.89
CA ASN A 22 16.38 -49.52 -15.11
C ASN A 22 16.86 -49.01 -13.73
N ILE A 23 16.96 -47.69 -13.50
CA ILE A 23 17.49 -47.12 -12.25
C ILE A 23 16.78 -47.72 -11.02
N GLU A 24 15.45 -47.80 -11.06
CA GLU A 24 14.63 -48.34 -9.96
C GLU A 24 15.01 -49.78 -9.58
N SER A 25 15.46 -50.59 -10.55
CA SER A 25 15.75 -52.02 -10.33
C SER A 25 17.03 -52.28 -9.55
N TYR A 26 17.95 -51.31 -9.49
CA TYR A 26 19.26 -51.48 -8.85
C TYR A 26 19.61 -50.39 -7.84
N MET A 27 18.77 -49.36 -7.68
CA MET A 27 19.02 -48.29 -6.73
C MET A 27 19.00 -48.82 -5.30
N ASP A 28 20.01 -48.43 -4.54
CA ASP A 28 20.01 -48.62 -3.09
C ASP A 28 19.23 -47.47 -2.46
N TYR A 29 17.97 -47.74 -2.09
CA TYR A 29 17.08 -46.72 -1.53
C TYR A 29 17.48 -46.27 -0.13
N GLU A 30 18.20 -47.11 0.64
CA GLU A 30 18.71 -46.67 1.95
C GLU A 30 19.88 -45.71 1.76
N ALA A 31 20.79 -45.99 0.82
CA ALA A 31 21.84 -45.06 0.45
C ALA A 31 21.27 -43.76 -0.14
N LEU A 32 20.22 -43.85 -0.96
CA LEU A 32 19.51 -42.71 -1.51
C LEU A 32 18.91 -41.82 -0.41
N ASP A 33 18.20 -42.40 0.56
CA ASP A 33 17.62 -41.64 1.68
C ASP A 33 18.70 -40.96 2.54
N ARG A 34 19.82 -41.65 2.79
CA ARG A 34 20.98 -41.04 3.48
C ARG A 34 21.55 -39.86 2.69
N ALA A 35 21.71 -40.00 1.37
CA ALA A 35 22.15 -38.91 0.51
C ALA A 35 21.19 -37.71 0.58
N VAL A 36 19.88 -37.96 0.52
CA VAL A 36 18.84 -36.92 0.64
C VAL A 36 18.94 -36.22 2.00
N CYS A 37 19.09 -36.96 3.09
CA CYS A 37 19.24 -36.38 4.43
C CYS A 37 20.50 -35.51 4.56
N LEU A 38 21.63 -35.97 4.01
CA LEU A 38 22.87 -35.19 3.98
C LEU A 38 22.70 -33.89 3.18
N LEU A 39 22.14 -33.97 1.97
CA LEU A 39 21.94 -32.80 1.11
C LEU A 39 20.93 -31.81 1.70
N ALA A 40 19.85 -32.29 2.32
CA ALA A 40 18.84 -31.45 2.95
C ALA A 40 19.40 -30.66 4.15
N GLY A 41 20.28 -31.29 4.94
CA GLY A 41 20.91 -30.70 6.13
C GLY A 41 22.21 -29.94 5.88
N ALA A 42 22.75 -29.99 4.65
CA ALA A 42 24.01 -29.34 4.31
C ALA A 42 23.89 -27.81 4.36
N LYS A 43 24.91 -27.14 4.92
CA LYS A 43 25.01 -25.66 4.84
C LYS A 43 25.44 -25.21 3.44
N ARG A 44 26.43 -25.90 2.88
CA ARG A 44 26.89 -25.74 1.49
C ARG A 44 27.08 -27.10 0.83
N ILE A 45 26.88 -27.14 -0.47
CA ILE A 45 27.07 -28.34 -1.29
C ILE A 45 28.10 -28.04 -2.38
N ALA A 46 29.10 -28.90 -2.56
CA ALA A 46 29.94 -28.87 -3.74
C ALA A 46 29.67 -30.11 -4.60
N ALA A 47 29.64 -29.95 -5.92
CA ALA A 47 29.57 -31.05 -6.87
C ALA A 47 30.81 -31.07 -7.76
N GLY A 48 31.42 -32.24 -7.99
CA GLY A 48 32.68 -32.38 -8.72
C GLY A 48 32.72 -33.60 -9.65
N GLY A 49 33.27 -33.41 -10.85
CA GLY A 49 33.39 -34.45 -11.87
C GLY A 49 34.19 -33.97 -13.09
N CYS A 50 34.58 -34.90 -13.97
CA CYS A 50 35.32 -34.62 -15.21
C CYS A 50 34.47 -34.85 -16.46
N GLY A 51 34.72 -34.09 -17.54
CA GLY A 51 34.05 -34.29 -18.83
C GLY A 51 32.52 -34.19 -18.76
N HIS A 52 31.81 -35.09 -19.45
CA HIS A 52 30.33 -35.14 -19.44
C HIS A 52 29.77 -35.31 -18.01
N THR A 53 30.41 -36.13 -17.18
CA THR A 53 30.03 -36.27 -15.76
C THR A 53 30.23 -34.96 -14.98
N GLY A 54 31.24 -34.16 -15.31
CA GLY A 54 31.41 -32.81 -14.77
C GLY A 54 30.27 -31.87 -15.16
N ILE A 55 29.74 -31.98 -16.40
CA ILE A 55 28.56 -31.22 -16.83
C ILE A 55 27.33 -31.64 -16.02
N ALA A 56 27.14 -32.94 -15.77
CA ALA A 56 26.05 -33.43 -14.92
C ALA A 56 26.18 -32.92 -13.46
N CYS A 57 27.40 -32.86 -12.91
CA CYS A 57 27.64 -32.27 -11.59
C CYS A 57 27.34 -30.76 -11.55
N ARG A 58 27.57 -30.05 -12.66
CA ARG A 58 27.17 -28.65 -12.79
C ARG A 58 25.65 -28.48 -12.79
N HIS A 59 24.94 -29.39 -13.47
CA HIS A 59 23.48 -29.45 -13.43
C HIS A 59 22.99 -29.67 -11.99
N LEU A 60 23.52 -30.66 -11.27
CA LEU A 60 23.20 -30.90 -9.86
C LEU A 60 23.40 -29.64 -8.99
N ALA A 61 24.54 -28.95 -9.12
CA ALA A 61 24.78 -27.73 -8.36
C ALA A 61 23.74 -26.64 -8.66
N HIS A 62 23.32 -26.50 -9.92
CA HIS A 62 22.26 -25.56 -10.29
C HIS A 62 20.91 -25.96 -9.70
N LEU A 63 20.53 -27.24 -9.80
CA LEU A 63 19.29 -27.78 -9.24
C LEU A 63 19.17 -27.49 -7.73
N MET A 64 20.24 -27.68 -6.97
CA MET A 64 20.26 -27.42 -5.54
C MET A 64 20.03 -25.93 -5.22
N CYS A 65 20.67 -25.03 -5.98
CA CYS A 65 20.44 -23.59 -5.83
C CYS A 65 18.98 -23.19 -6.11
N CYS A 66 18.31 -23.84 -7.07
CA CYS A 66 16.90 -23.58 -7.36
C CYS A 66 15.94 -23.93 -6.20
N ILE A 67 16.41 -24.69 -5.20
CA ILE A 67 15.62 -25.17 -4.05
C ILE A 67 16.19 -24.72 -2.70
N ASP A 68 16.75 -23.50 -2.65
CA ASP A 68 17.34 -22.90 -1.44
C ASP A 68 18.46 -23.73 -0.80
N ARG A 69 19.17 -24.57 -1.59
CA ARG A 69 20.36 -25.31 -1.12
C ARG A 69 21.61 -24.70 -1.78
N PRO A 70 22.40 -23.87 -1.06
CA PRO A 70 23.56 -23.22 -1.64
C PRO A 70 24.57 -24.24 -2.17
N ALA A 71 24.78 -24.26 -3.48
CA ALA A 71 25.62 -25.26 -4.12
C ALA A 71 26.55 -24.66 -5.18
N ARG A 72 27.70 -25.31 -5.39
CA ARG A 72 28.70 -24.90 -6.37
C ARG A 72 29.32 -26.08 -7.09
N PHE A 73 29.49 -25.97 -8.40
CA PHE A 73 30.33 -26.89 -9.16
C PHE A 73 31.81 -26.55 -8.94
N LEU A 74 32.61 -27.53 -8.52
CA LEU A 74 34.05 -27.41 -8.40
C LEU A 74 34.70 -28.31 -9.46
N THR A 75 35.45 -27.70 -10.38
CA THR A 75 36.29 -28.48 -11.28
C THR A 75 37.43 -29.14 -10.50
N PRO A 76 37.94 -30.31 -10.92
CA PRO A 76 39.08 -30.93 -10.25
C PRO A 76 40.31 -30.02 -10.18
N SER A 77 40.56 -29.24 -11.24
CA SER A 77 41.63 -28.25 -11.27
C SER A 77 41.45 -27.20 -10.16
N GLU A 78 40.29 -26.53 -10.12
CA GLU A 78 40.02 -25.52 -9.09
C GLU A 78 40.01 -26.11 -7.69
N GLY A 79 39.39 -27.28 -7.48
CA GLY A 79 39.35 -27.97 -6.19
C GLY A 79 40.77 -28.21 -5.65
N ASN A 80 41.64 -28.76 -6.48
CA ASN A 80 43.03 -29.07 -6.10
C ASN A 80 43.91 -27.82 -5.98
N HIS A 81 43.47 -26.68 -6.52
CA HIS A 81 44.16 -25.38 -6.46
C HIS A 81 43.42 -24.34 -5.61
N GLY A 82 42.86 -24.77 -4.47
CA GLY A 82 42.33 -23.88 -3.42
C GLY A 82 40.80 -23.77 -3.38
N GLY A 83 40.09 -24.25 -4.39
CA GLY A 83 38.62 -24.27 -4.45
C GLY A 83 37.97 -25.07 -3.33
N MET A 84 38.68 -26.06 -2.77
CA MET A 84 38.24 -26.78 -1.56
C MET A 84 38.14 -25.89 -0.31
N GLY A 85 38.62 -24.65 -0.35
CA GLY A 85 38.38 -23.63 0.67
C GLY A 85 36.89 -23.27 0.85
N PHE A 86 36.05 -23.54 -0.15
CA PHE A 86 34.61 -23.33 -0.08
C PHE A 86 33.90 -24.23 0.95
N LEU A 87 34.45 -25.43 1.22
CA LEU A 87 33.83 -26.45 2.09
C LEU A 87 34.44 -26.46 3.49
N GLU A 88 33.60 -26.67 4.50
CA GLU A 88 33.93 -26.84 5.92
C GLU A 88 33.15 -28.01 6.56
N GLU A 89 33.40 -28.29 7.84
CA GLU A 89 32.69 -29.31 8.60
C GLU A 89 31.17 -29.05 8.63
N GLY A 90 30.37 -30.05 8.26
CA GLY A 90 28.91 -29.93 8.10
C GLY A 90 28.43 -29.63 6.68
N ASP A 91 29.34 -29.44 5.71
CA ASP A 91 29.03 -29.37 4.29
C ASP A 91 29.06 -30.74 3.61
N VAL A 92 28.60 -30.80 2.36
CA VAL A 92 28.56 -32.01 1.54
C VAL A 92 29.35 -31.83 0.24
N LEU A 93 30.16 -32.83 -0.12
CA LEU A 93 30.82 -32.96 -1.42
C LEU A 93 30.21 -34.15 -2.18
N VAL A 94 29.60 -33.87 -3.33
CA VAL A 94 29.13 -34.88 -4.29
C VAL A 94 30.16 -35.06 -5.38
N LEU A 95 30.74 -36.25 -5.51
CA LEU A 95 31.66 -36.62 -6.58
C LEU A 95 30.97 -37.61 -7.53
N ALA A 96 31.04 -37.35 -8.83
CA ALA A 96 30.58 -38.31 -9.82
C ALA A 96 31.71 -38.72 -10.76
N SER A 97 31.82 -40.03 -10.99
CA SER A 97 32.73 -40.61 -11.97
C SER A 97 32.19 -41.98 -12.37
N ARG A 98 31.94 -42.19 -13.66
CA ARG A 98 31.40 -43.46 -14.17
C ARG A 98 32.21 -44.66 -13.65
N GLY A 99 33.52 -44.71 -13.93
CA GLY A 99 34.38 -45.82 -13.47
C GLY A 99 34.91 -45.68 -12.04
N GLY A 100 34.71 -44.53 -11.39
CA GLY A 100 35.16 -44.27 -10.02
C GLY A 100 36.69 -44.16 -9.85
N LYS A 101 37.43 -44.09 -10.96
CA LYS A 101 38.91 -44.13 -11.03
C LYS A 101 39.53 -42.82 -11.54
N THR A 102 38.74 -41.74 -11.62
CA THR A 102 39.23 -40.44 -12.09
C THR A 102 40.24 -39.87 -11.10
N GLU A 103 41.53 -39.90 -11.47
CA GLU A 103 42.65 -39.57 -10.59
C GLU A 103 42.57 -38.13 -10.08
N GLU A 104 42.05 -37.21 -10.89
CA GLU A 104 41.94 -35.79 -10.56
C GLU A 104 40.95 -35.51 -9.42
N LEU A 105 40.02 -36.43 -9.14
CA LEU A 105 39.03 -36.31 -8.06
C LEU A 105 39.54 -36.86 -6.71
N LEU A 106 40.56 -37.73 -6.71
CA LEU A 106 41.09 -38.35 -5.48
C LEU A 106 41.68 -37.33 -4.49
N PRO A 107 42.40 -36.28 -4.91
CA PRO A 107 42.89 -35.26 -3.97
C PRO A 107 41.76 -34.42 -3.37
N MET A 108 40.69 -34.14 -4.14
CA MET A 108 39.48 -33.48 -3.61
C MET A 108 38.83 -34.33 -2.53
N LEU A 109 38.69 -35.63 -2.77
CA LEU A 109 38.17 -36.58 -1.78
C LEU A 109 39.02 -36.56 -0.51
N THR A 110 40.35 -36.61 -0.66
CA THR A 110 41.29 -36.59 0.48
C THR A 110 41.18 -35.29 1.28
N ALA A 111 41.06 -34.15 0.60
CA ALA A 111 40.89 -32.85 1.23
C ALA A 111 39.55 -32.73 1.97
N ALA A 112 38.46 -33.25 1.38
CA ALA A 112 37.14 -33.30 2.00
C ALA A 112 37.15 -34.11 3.30
N LYS A 113 37.79 -35.28 3.30
CA LYS A 113 37.96 -36.10 4.52
C LYS A 113 38.69 -35.36 5.64
N ARG A 114 39.80 -34.68 5.31
CA ARG A 114 40.55 -33.88 6.30
C ARG A 114 39.70 -32.76 6.91
N LYS A 115 38.77 -32.20 6.13
CA LYS A 115 37.83 -31.16 6.55
C LYS A 115 36.56 -31.72 7.21
N LYS A 116 36.40 -33.04 7.31
CA LYS A 116 35.19 -33.72 7.80
C LYS A 116 33.91 -33.29 7.05
N VAL A 117 34.06 -33.07 5.75
CA VAL A 117 32.94 -32.85 4.82
C VAL A 117 32.35 -34.22 4.50
N ALA A 118 31.03 -34.35 4.50
CA ALA A 118 30.37 -35.60 4.12
C ALA A 118 30.48 -35.82 2.60
N ILE A 119 30.80 -37.04 2.18
CA ILE A 119 31.14 -37.37 0.80
C ILE A 119 30.09 -38.32 0.22
N ILE A 120 29.43 -37.88 -0.85
CA ILE A 120 28.53 -38.70 -1.65
C ILE A 120 29.23 -39.01 -2.97
N THR A 121 29.38 -40.29 -3.32
CA THR A 121 29.96 -40.70 -4.62
C THR A 121 28.90 -41.33 -5.51
N VAL A 122 28.79 -40.85 -6.75
CA VAL A 122 27.97 -41.45 -7.81
C VAL A 122 28.85 -42.17 -8.81
N THR A 123 28.72 -43.50 -8.90
CA THR A 123 29.59 -44.32 -9.74
C THR A 123 28.98 -45.66 -10.13
N GLU A 124 29.46 -46.24 -11.23
CA GLU A 124 29.12 -47.60 -11.67
C GLU A 124 29.90 -48.67 -10.92
N ASN A 125 31.14 -48.35 -10.52
CA ASN A 125 32.00 -49.26 -9.80
C ASN A 125 32.00 -48.93 -8.31
N THR A 126 31.14 -49.60 -7.55
CA THR A 126 31.01 -49.45 -6.10
C THR A 126 32.25 -49.94 -5.31
N ASP A 127 33.18 -50.65 -5.97
CA ASP A 127 34.47 -51.05 -5.39
C ASP A 127 35.62 -50.09 -5.75
N SER A 128 35.32 -48.96 -6.40
CA SER A 128 36.32 -47.98 -6.82
C SER A 128 36.94 -47.20 -5.66
N GLY A 129 38.08 -46.55 -5.91
CA GLY A 129 38.75 -45.71 -4.91
C GLY A 129 37.88 -44.57 -4.40
N LEU A 130 37.06 -43.96 -5.28
CA LEU A 130 36.09 -42.94 -4.86
C LEU A 130 34.97 -43.54 -3.99
N ALA A 131 34.45 -44.71 -4.36
CA ALA A 131 33.34 -45.34 -3.63
C ALA A 131 33.73 -45.82 -2.23
N ARG A 132 34.88 -46.49 -2.08
CA ARG A 132 35.35 -47.02 -0.78
C ARG A 132 35.57 -45.96 0.27
N GLU A 133 35.90 -44.75 -0.18
CA GLU A 133 36.22 -43.64 0.69
C GLU A 133 35.04 -42.68 0.88
N ALA A 134 33.88 -42.93 0.25
CA ALA A 134 32.69 -42.10 0.42
C ALA A 134 31.86 -42.52 1.64
N ASP A 135 31.10 -41.58 2.21
CA ASP A 135 30.13 -41.86 3.27
C ASP A 135 28.85 -42.48 2.71
N VAL A 136 28.47 -42.07 1.49
CA VAL A 136 27.34 -42.62 0.74
C VAL A 136 27.76 -42.89 -0.70
N VAL A 137 27.41 -44.07 -1.22
CA VAL A 137 27.64 -44.45 -2.61
C VAL A 137 26.29 -44.63 -3.29
N LEU A 138 26.04 -43.86 -4.35
CA LEU A 138 24.87 -44.01 -5.21
C LEU A 138 25.28 -44.75 -6.50
N PRO A 139 24.82 -46.00 -6.69
CA PRO A 139 25.18 -46.77 -7.87
C PRO A 139 24.49 -46.20 -9.12
N VAL A 140 25.23 -46.11 -10.23
CA VAL A 140 24.68 -45.85 -11.57
C VAL A 140 25.14 -46.94 -12.53
N ARG A 141 24.23 -47.72 -13.12
CA ARG A 141 24.59 -48.78 -14.08
C ARG A 141 24.33 -48.28 -15.50
N ILE A 142 25.33 -48.41 -16.37
CA ILE A 142 25.24 -47.91 -17.75
C ILE A 142 25.56 -49.07 -18.69
N GLY A 143 24.51 -49.68 -19.25
CA GLY A 143 24.66 -50.83 -20.15
C GLY A 143 25.47 -50.51 -21.41
N ARG A 144 25.14 -49.42 -22.09
CA ARG A 144 25.83 -48.98 -23.32
C ARG A 144 25.59 -47.51 -23.62
N GLU A 145 26.57 -46.86 -24.24
CA GLU A 145 26.45 -45.54 -24.86
C GLU A 145 25.81 -45.63 -26.26
N THR A 146 25.20 -44.52 -26.70
CA THR A 146 24.48 -44.47 -27.98
C THR A 146 25.38 -44.57 -29.21
N ASP A 147 26.68 -44.31 -29.07
CA ASP A 147 27.64 -44.36 -30.16
C ASP A 147 28.09 -45.80 -30.49
N ARG A 148 28.59 -46.01 -31.72
CA ARG A 148 29.03 -47.32 -32.19
C ARG A 148 30.18 -47.89 -31.36
N PHE A 149 31.04 -47.03 -30.82
CA PHE A 149 32.27 -47.38 -30.12
C PHE A 149 32.09 -47.49 -28.61
N ASN A 150 30.90 -47.19 -28.08
CA ASN A 150 30.58 -47.24 -26.65
C ASN A 150 31.53 -46.36 -25.81
N SER A 151 31.83 -45.16 -26.30
CA SER A 151 32.93 -44.32 -25.81
C SER A 151 32.51 -42.87 -25.52
N GLN A 152 31.45 -42.40 -26.16
CA GLN A 152 30.97 -41.03 -25.98
C GLN A 152 30.04 -40.99 -24.78
N GLY A 153 30.21 -40.02 -23.87
CA GLY A 153 29.39 -39.89 -22.67
C GLY A 153 27.98 -39.37 -22.98
N THR A 154 27.12 -40.23 -23.54
CA THR A 154 25.76 -39.89 -23.95
C THR A 154 24.75 -40.47 -22.97
N THR A 155 24.56 -41.79 -22.98
CA THR A 155 23.64 -42.48 -22.08
C THR A 155 24.07 -42.33 -20.63
N SER A 156 25.36 -42.38 -20.34
CA SER A 156 25.89 -42.14 -19.00
C SER A 156 25.57 -40.73 -18.48
N PHE A 157 25.62 -39.71 -19.33
CA PHE A 157 25.27 -38.34 -18.95
C PHE A 157 23.78 -38.23 -18.62
N VAL A 158 22.92 -38.78 -19.48
CA VAL A 158 21.46 -38.74 -19.29
C VAL A 158 21.03 -39.46 -18.00
N VAL A 159 21.57 -40.65 -17.74
CA VAL A 159 21.28 -41.43 -16.52
C VAL A 159 21.72 -40.69 -15.26
N MET A 160 22.90 -40.04 -15.27
CA MET A 160 23.34 -39.23 -14.14
C MET A 160 22.44 -38.01 -13.89
N CYS A 161 22.04 -37.28 -14.95
CA CYS A 161 21.14 -36.15 -14.80
C CYS A 161 19.78 -36.60 -14.23
N ALA A 162 19.22 -37.71 -14.73
CA ALA A 162 17.96 -38.26 -14.21
C ALA A 162 18.04 -38.62 -12.71
N LEU A 163 19.18 -39.20 -12.27
CA LEU A 163 19.41 -39.45 -10.83
C LEU A 163 19.49 -38.15 -10.02
N PHE A 164 20.16 -37.12 -10.54
CA PHE A 164 20.27 -35.82 -9.89
C PHE A 164 18.93 -35.07 -9.81
N ASP A 165 18.12 -35.15 -10.86
CA ASP A 165 16.75 -34.61 -10.87
C ASP A 165 15.89 -35.31 -9.80
N ALA A 166 15.99 -36.64 -9.67
CA ALA A 166 15.29 -37.41 -8.65
C ALA A 166 15.76 -37.07 -7.22
N LEU A 167 17.06 -36.87 -7.02
CA LEU A 167 17.62 -36.41 -5.75
C LEU A 167 17.10 -35.03 -5.35
N GLN A 168 17.02 -34.08 -6.30
CA GLN A 168 16.46 -32.76 -6.04
C GLN A 168 14.99 -32.87 -5.58
N ALA A 169 14.17 -33.66 -6.29
CA ALA A 169 12.77 -33.87 -5.92
C ALA A 169 12.62 -34.43 -4.50
N ALA A 170 13.46 -35.41 -4.12
CA ALA A 170 13.46 -35.97 -2.78
C ALA A 170 13.93 -34.98 -1.70
N VAL A 171 14.93 -34.12 -2.01
CA VAL A 171 15.38 -33.06 -1.10
C VAL A 171 14.30 -31.99 -0.90
N MET A 172 13.55 -31.61 -1.95
CA MET A 172 12.41 -30.70 -1.84
C MET A 172 11.36 -31.23 -0.86
N GLU A 173 11.00 -32.51 -1.00
CA GLU A 173 10.05 -33.17 -0.09
C GLU A 173 10.58 -33.17 1.35
N LYS A 174 11.85 -33.54 1.56
CA LYS A 174 12.47 -33.61 2.89
C LYS A 174 12.54 -32.25 3.59
N THR A 175 12.76 -31.18 2.83
CA THR A 175 12.89 -29.81 3.35
C THR A 175 11.56 -29.08 3.46
N GLY A 176 10.48 -29.64 2.91
CA GLY A 176 9.16 -28.98 2.83
C GLY A 176 9.17 -27.74 1.93
N PHE A 177 10.05 -27.73 0.92
CA PHE A 177 10.26 -26.59 0.03
C PHE A 177 8.97 -26.26 -0.76
N ARG A 178 8.54 -25.00 -0.71
CA ARG A 178 7.23 -24.56 -1.23
C ARG A 178 7.32 -23.78 -2.54
N GLU A 179 6.19 -23.68 -3.24
CA GLU A 179 6.07 -22.92 -4.50
C GLU A 179 6.41 -21.43 -4.31
N GLU A 180 6.17 -20.84 -3.12
CA GLU A 180 6.53 -19.45 -2.84
C GLU A 180 8.05 -19.23 -2.82
N GLN A 181 8.80 -20.17 -2.24
CA GLN A 181 10.27 -20.12 -2.21
C GLN A 181 10.84 -20.32 -3.61
N PHE A 182 10.23 -21.24 -4.39
CA PHE A 182 10.60 -21.43 -5.79
C PHE A 182 10.42 -20.14 -6.60
N ALA A 183 9.34 -19.39 -6.39
CA ALA A 183 9.08 -18.13 -7.08
C ALA A 183 10.09 -17.03 -6.72
N GLN A 184 10.55 -16.95 -5.46
CA GLN A 184 11.58 -15.97 -5.04
C GLN A 184 12.89 -16.16 -5.79
N ASN A 185 13.26 -17.42 -6.07
CA ASN A 185 14.49 -17.76 -6.78
C ASN A 185 14.39 -17.62 -8.32
N HIS A 186 13.18 -17.38 -8.86
CA HIS A 186 12.93 -17.29 -10.30
C HIS A 186 12.18 -15.99 -10.65
N PRO A 187 12.83 -14.81 -10.53
CA PRO A 187 12.20 -13.50 -10.66
C PRO A 187 11.76 -13.12 -12.10
N GLY A 188 12.12 -13.92 -13.12
CA GLY A 188 11.84 -13.60 -14.52
C GLY A 188 11.77 -14.82 -15.45
N GLY A 189 11.47 -14.57 -16.73
CA GLY A 189 11.29 -15.61 -17.74
C GLY A 189 9.93 -16.33 -17.65
N ALA A 190 9.68 -17.26 -18.57
CA ALA A 190 8.39 -17.94 -18.73
C ALA A 190 7.91 -18.65 -17.45
N VAL A 191 8.83 -19.21 -16.65
CA VAL A 191 8.50 -19.87 -15.37
C VAL A 191 8.06 -18.82 -14.32
N GLY A 192 8.79 -17.70 -14.19
CA GLY A 192 8.39 -16.61 -13.31
C GLY A 192 7.04 -15.99 -13.70
N GLU A 193 6.79 -15.82 -15.00
CA GLU A 193 5.49 -15.35 -15.51
C GLU A 193 4.36 -16.36 -15.25
N GLN A 194 4.62 -17.66 -15.41
CA GLN A 194 3.63 -18.71 -15.14
C GLN A 194 3.27 -18.78 -13.64
N LEU A 195 4.26 -18.62 -12.75
CA LEU A 195 4.04 -18.58 -11.31
C LEU A 195 3.26 -17.33 -10.88
N LYS A 196 3.53 -16.16 -11.52
CA LYS A 196 2.70 -14.95 -11.35
C LYS A 196 1.24 -15.20 -11.75
N ARG A 197 1.00 -15.79 -12.92
CA ARG A 197 -0.36 -16.11 -13.41
C ARG A 197 -1.12 -17.11 -12.54
N LYS A 198 -0.43 -18.01 -11.83
CA LYS A 198 -1.07 -19.02 -10.96
C LYS A 198 -1.66 -18.41 -9.68
N ARG A 199 -1.08 -17.31 -9.19
CA ARG A 199 -1.59 -16.54 -8.03
C ARG A 199 -2.86 -15.74 -8.34
N GLU A 200 -3.13 -15.41 -9.60
CA GLU A 200 -4.28 -14.59 -10.04
C GLU A 200 -5.64 -15.35 -10.05
N ARG A 201 -5.81 -16.48 -9.35
CA ARG A 201 -6.95 -17.39 -9.61
C ARG A 201 -8.27 -17.07 -8.91
N GLU A 202 -8.28 -16.50 -7.72
CA GLU A 202 -9.49 -16.00 -7.01
C GLU A 202 -8.99 -15.15 -5.84
N ALA A 203 -9.51 -13.93 -5.68
CA ALA A 203 -9.23 -13.11 -4.51
C ALA A 203 -10.13 -13.56 -3.37
N GLU A 204 -9.54 -14.15 -2.34
CA GLU A 204 -10.25 -14.69 -1.18
C GLU A 204 -10.14 -13.73 0.02
N TYR A 205 -11.28 -13.31 0.54
CA TYR A 205 -11.37 -12.45 1.73
C TYR A 205 -12.25 -13.08 2.80
N THR A 206 -11.77 -13.09 4.04
CA THR A 206 -12.54 -13.53 5.22
C THR A 206 -12.73 -12.36 6.16
N ILE A 207 -13.98 -12.11 6.57
CA ILE A 207 -14.35 -11.00 7.44
C ILE A 207 -15.04 -11.58 8.66
N ASP A 208 -14.42 -11.41 9.83
CA ASP A 208 -15.01 -11.79 11.10
C ASP A 208 -15.50 -10.54 11.82
N PHE A 209 -16.81 -10.27 11.71
CA PHE A 209 -17.43 -9.10 12.31
C PHE A 209 -17.43 -9.14 13.85
N SER A 210 -17.03 -10.25 14.48
CA SER A 210 -16.82 -10.32 15.94
C SER A 210 -15.44 -9.84 16.38
N LYS A 211 -14.48 -9.71 15.45
CA LYS A 211 -13.09 -9.31 15.73
C LYS A 211 -12.86 -7.83 15.45
N ALA A 212 -13.25 -6.99 16.41
CA ALA A 212 -12.93 -5.57 16.39
C ALA A 212 -11.40 -5.34 16.43
N CYS A 213 -10.92 -4.40 15.60
CA CYS A 213 -9.50 -4.03 15.54
C CYS A 213 -9.25 -2.51 15.63
N GLY A 214 -10.29 -1.69 15.82
CA GLY A 214 -10.15 -0.24 16.02
C GLY A 214 -11.43 0.53 15.72
N ARG A 215 -11.30 1.85 15.57
CA ARG A 215 -12.36 2.73 15.07
C ARG A 215 -12.17 3.00 13.58
N ILE A 216 -13.24 3.29 12.86
CA ILE A 216 -13.14 3.88 11.52
C ILE A 216 -12.80 5.35 11.69
N LYS A 217 -11.58 5.75 11.29
CA LYS A 217 -11.13 7.15 11.34
C LYS A 217 -11.83 8.00 10.25
N PRO A 218 -11.98 9.32 10.41
CA PRO A 218 -12.64 10.18 9.42
C PRO A 218 -11.72 10.49 8.21
N MET A 219 -11.62 9.56 7.26
CA MET A 219 -10.80 9.71 6.04
C MET A 219 -11.53 10.40 4.88
N HIS A 220 -12.79 10.80 5.09
CA HIS A 220 -13.70 11.28 4.05
C HIS A 220 -14.15 12.73 4.32
N GLY A 221 -13.31 13.53 5.00
CA GLY A 221 -13.46 14.99 5.02
C GLY A 221 -13.14 15.58 3.66
N VAL A 222 -13.45 16.87 3.47
CA VAL A 222 -13.21 17.58 2.21
C VAL A 222 -12.62 18.96 2.47
N ASN A 223 -12.01 19.55 1.43
CA ASN A 223 -11.82 20.99 1.33
C ASN A 223 -13.05 21.63 0.67
N ASN A 224 -13.48 22.77 1.22
CA ASN A 224 -14.63 23.56 0.80
C ASN A 224 -15.97 22.81 0.85
N VAL A 225 -16.99 23.44 0.28
CA VAL A 225 -18.36 22.95 0.13
C VAL A 225 -18.92 23.44 -1.21
N PRO A 226 -20.00 22.82 -1.74
CA PRO A 226 -20.59 23.21 -3.01
C PRO A 226 -21.43 24.48 -2.92
N PHE A 227 -20.88 25.55 -2.35
CA PHE A 227 -21.59 26.81 -2.12
C PHE A 227 -21.81 27.58 -3.43
N VAL A 228 -23.08 27.69 -3.84
CA VAL A 228 -23.54 28.47 -5.00
C VAL A 228 -24.72 29.37 -4.61
N PRO A 229 -24.86 30.59 -5.15
CA PRO A 229 -25.98 31.48 -4.82
C PRO A 229 -27.36 30.90 -5.12
N GLN A 230 -27.51 30.03 -6.12
CA GLN A 230 -28.81 29.44 -6.43
C GLN A 230 -29.28 28.48 -5.33
N ASP A 231 -28.39 28.05 -4.42
CA ASP A 231 -28.72 27.24 -3.25
C ASP A 231 -29.23 28.09 -2.07
N TYR A 232 -29.43 29.41 -2.23
CA TYR A 232 -30.16 30.24 -1.25
C TYR A 232 -31.59 29.72 -1.06
N GLY A 233 -31.79 28.87 -0.05
CA GLY A 233 -33.09 28.34 0.35
C GLY A 233 -33.52 27.03 -0.34
N ASN A 234 -32.66 26.39 -1.17
CA ASN A 234 -32.95 25.08 -1.75
C ASN A 234 -31.64 24.31 -2.07
N SER A 235 -31.32 23.28 -1.29
CA SER A 235 -29.96 22.86 -0.97
C SER A 235 -29.51 21.55 -1.63
N GLY A 236 -29.81 21.35 -2.91
CA GLY A 236 -29.57 20.07 -3.58
C GLY A 236 -28.15 19.50 -3.38
N LEU A 237 -27.12 20.34 -3.46
CA LEU A 237 -25.71 19.91 -3.34
C LEU A 237 -25.23 19.82 -1.88
N PHE A 238 -25.67 20.72 -1.00
CA PHE A 238 -25.39 20.60 0.44
C PHE A 238 -26.02 19.33 1.04
N GLN A 239 -27.22 18.97 0.61
CA GLN A 239 -27.87 17.72 1.00
C GLN A 239 -27.02 16.49 0.60
N LYS A 240 -26.31 16.55 -0.54
CA LYS A 240 -25.37 15.51 -0.94
C LYS A 240 -24.22 15.37 0.06
N MET A 241 -23.70 16.47 0.59
CA MET A 241 -22.66 16.42 1.64
C MET A 241 -23.16 15.70 2.90
N ALA A 242 -24.39 15.98 3.34
CA ALA A 242 -25.00 15.28 4.48
C ALA A 242 -25.29 13.80 4.19
N GLU A 243 -25.74 13.46 2.98
CA GLU A 243 -25.93 12.07 2.53
C GLU A 243 -24.61 11.28 2.53
N ALA A 244 -23.54 11.89 2.02
CA ALA A 244 -22.18 11.35 2.06
C ALA A 244 -21.54 11.39 3.46
N GLY A 245 -22.21 12.00 4.44
CA GLY A 245 -21.79 12.01 5.85
C GLY A 245 -20.44 12.69 6.09
N ILE A 246 -20.12 13.71 5.30
CA ILE A 246 -18.84 14.41 5.37
C ILE A 246 -18.61 14.94 6.80
N PRO A 247 -17.51 14.57 7.48
CA PRO A 247 -17.29 14.94 8.88
C PRO A 247 -16.69 16.34 9.02
N PHE A 248 -15.83 16.74 8.07
CA PHE A 248 -15.07 17.98 8.11
C PHE A 248 -15.14 18.71 6.77
N SER A 249 -15.22 20.03 6.82
CA SER A 249 -14.95 20.90 5.68
C SER A 249 -13.81 21.87 6.02
N ARG A 250 -12.66 21.70 5.37
CA ARG A 250 -11.52 22.61 5.50
C ARG A 250 -11.69 23.83 4.59
N LEU A 251 -11.42 25.00 5.16
CA LEU A 251 -11.69 26.29 4.54
C LEU A 251 -10.43 26.91 3.90
N HIS A 252 -10.11 26.48 2.70
CA HIS A 252 -8.99 26.99 1.89
C HIS A 252 -9.41 27.12 0.43
N ASP A 253 -8.98 28.18 -0.26
CA ASP A 253 -9.43 28.51 -1.62
C ASP A 253 -10.97 28.60 -1.72
N THR A 254 -11.58 29.03 -0.62
CA THR A 254 -13.02 29.11 -0.50
C THR A 254 -13.54 30.22 -1.40
N GLY A 255 -14.36 29.83 -2.36
CA GLY A 255 -15.03 30.75 -3.28
C GLY A 255 -16.53 30.46 -3.40
N GLY A 256 -17.19 31.37 -4.10
CA GLY A 256 -18.55 31.25 -4.60
C GLY A 256 -18.73 32.22 -5.76
N ASP A 257 -19.94 32.43 -6.27
CA ASP A 257 -20.15 33.32 -7.42
C ASP A 257 -19.78 34.79 -7.13
N TRP A 258 -19.67 35.19 -5.87
CA TRP A 258 -19.17 36.51 -5.46
C TRP A 258 -17.62 36.61 -5.48
N GLY A 259 -16.92 35.53 -5.82
CA GLY A 259 -15.47 35.43 -5.83
C GLY A 259 -14.87 35.10 -4.46
N GLY A 260 -13.60 34.68 -4.43
CA GLY A 260 -12.89 34.31 -3.20
C GLY A 260 -12.60 35.48 -2.23
N ALA A 261 -12.79 36.73 -2.67
CA ALA A 261 -12.45 37.94 -1.93
C ALA A 261 -13.42 38.34 -0.81
N HIS A 262 -14.38 37.49 -0.46
CA HIS A 262 -15.39 37.79 0.57
C HIS A 262 -15.49 36.73 1.68
N TYR A 263 -14.76 35.63 1.57
CA TYR A 263 -14.91 34.49 2.49
C TYR A 263 -13.78 34.47 3.54
N VAL A 264 -13.35 33.28 3.91
CA VAL A 264 -12.58 32.92 5.12
C VAL A 264 -11.16 33.47 5.21
N ASP A 265 -10.67 34.18 4.20
CA ASP A 265 -9.34 34.77 4.26
C ASP A 265 -9.33 35.95 5.23
N ILE A 266 -8.26 36.04 6.03
CA ILE A 266 -8.17 37.07 7.08
C ILE A 266 -8.26 38.47 6.49
N ALA A 267 -7.72 38.70 5.30
CA ALA A 267 -7.78 40.01 4.66
C ALA A 267 -9.19 40.39 4.18
N ASN A 268 -10.08 39.42 3.98
CA ASN A 268 -11.47 39.69 3.65
C ASN A 268 -12.28 39.95 4.93
N ILE A 269 -12.01 39.16 5.97
CA ILE A 269 -12.68 39.26 7.26
C ILE A 269 -12.23 40.51 8.03
N PHE A 270 -10.97 40.94 7.89
CA PHE A 270 -10.41 42.12 8.54
C PHE A 270 -9.77 43.03 7.49
N PRO A 271 -10.59 43.81 6.75
CA PRO A 271 -10.16 44.52 5.55
C PRO A 271 -9.20 45.70 5.82
N ASP A 272 -9.26 46.29 7.01
CA ASP A 272 -8.37 47.37 7.43
C ASP A 272 -7.44 46.92 8.55
N PHE A 273 -6.22 46.51 8.20
CA PHE A 273 -5.21 46.07 9.17
C PHE A 273 -4.72 47.18 10.11
N ASP A 274 -5.08 48.45 9.90
CA ASP A 274 -4.79 49.55 10.85
C ASP A 274 -5.91 49.72 11.89
N ALA A 275 -7.10 49.15 11.66
CA ALA A 275 -8.25 49.19 12.59
C ALA A 275 -8.00 48.42 13.91
N ASP A 276 -8.88 48.62 14.89
CA ASP A 276 -8.79 48.00 16.21
C ASP A 276 -9.37 46.56 16.17
N PRO A 277 -8.59 45.51 16.49
CA PRO A 277 -9.09 44.14 16.54
C PRO A 277 -10.09 43.86 17.69
N GLU A 278 -10.25 44.77 18.67
CA GLU A 278 -11.31 44.63 19.68
C GLU A 278 -12.65 45.21 19.24
N ASP A 279 -12.70 45.97 18.15
CA ASP A 279 -13.93 46.50 17.59
C ASP A 279 -14.51 45.51 16.59
N ILE A 280 -15.73 45.02 16.86
CA ILE A 280 -16.45 44.15 15.94
C ILE A 280 -16.72 44.84 14.60
N GLY A 281 -16.85 46.17 14.58
CA GLY A 281 -17.05 46.94 13.35
C GLY A 281 -15.85 46.91 12.39
N SER A 282 -14.68 46.47 12.86
CA SER A 282 -13.48 46.26 12.03
C SER A 282 -13.56 44.95 11.22
N TYR A 283 -14.52 44.06 11.52
CA TYR A 283 -14.67 42.76 10.88
C TYR A 283 -15.83 42.74 9.88
N ASP A 284 -15.65 42.04 8.76
CA ASP A 284 -16.70 41.68 7.82
C ASP A 284 -16.93 40.16 7.82
N PHE A 285 -17.92 39.72 8.59
CA PHE A 285 -18.28 38.32 8.69
C PHE A 285 -19.41 37.90 7.72
N ALA A 286 -20.03 38.83 6.98
CA ALA A 286 -21.35 38.61 6.38
C ALA A 286 -21.45 37.37 5.47
N PHE A 287 -20.45 37.14 4.60
CA PHE A 287 -20.43 35.98 3.72
C PHE A 287 -19.88 34.73 4.38
N THR A 288 -18.91 34.89 5.28
CA THR A 288 -18.33 33.76 6.03
C THR A 288 -19.37 33.16 6.97
N ASP A 289 -20.15 33.97 7.67
CA ASP A 289 -21.25 33.53 8.54
C ASP A 289 -22.23 32.65 7.79
N ARG A 290 -22.65 33.10 6.61
CA ARG A 290 -23.59 32.35 5.78
C ARG A 290 -23.02 31.00 5.33
N LEU A 291 -21.75 30.96 4.97
CA LEU A 291 -21.05 29.72 4.63
C LEU A 291 -21.01 28.76 5.83
N MET A 292 -20.65 29.28 7.00
CA MET A 292 -20.49 28.51 8.23
C MET A 292 -21.82 27.96 8.77
N GLU A 293 -22.91 28.73 8.62
CA GLU A 293 -24.28 28.27 8.87
C GLU A 293 -24.65 27.05 8.02
N GLU A 294 -24.35 27.07 6.72
CA GLU A 294 -24.64 25.94 5.85
C GLU A 294 -23.78 24.72 6.19
N ILE A 295 -22.47 24.91 6.41
CA ILE A 295 -21.58 23.81 6.82
C ILE A 295 -22.14 23.09 8.06
N THR A 296 -22.48 23.87 9.08
CA THR A 296 -22.99 23.32 10.36
C THR A 296 -24.40 22.76 10.24
N ALA A 297 -25.29 23.39 9.46
CA ALA A 297 -26.65 22.90 9.22
C ALA A 297 -26.69 21.52 8.56
N TYR A 298 -25.69 21.19 7.73
CA TYR A 298 -25.57 19.88 7.06
C TYR A 298 -24.65 18.89 7.81
N GLY A 299 -24.33 19.18 9.07
CA GLY A 299 -23.66 18.25 9.99
C GLY A 299 -22.15 18.13 9.79
N MET A 300 -21.53 19.03 9.02
CA MET A 300 -20.08 19.11 8.88
C MET A 300 -19.50 20.00 9.98
N GLU A 301 -18.34 19.62 10.51
CA GLU A 301 -17.55 20.49 11.36
C GLU A 301 -16.59 21.33 10.50
N PRO A 302 -16.58 22.67 10.66
CA PRO A 302 -15.57 23.50 10.00
C PRO A 302 -14.16 23.16 10.50
N PHE A 303 -13.20 23.08 9.58
CA PHE A 303 -11.78 23.06 9.87
C PHE A 303 -11.19 24.38 9.37
N TYR A 304 -10.95 25.30 10.29
CA TYR A 304 -10.74 26.70 9.93
C TYR A 304 -9.26 27.00 9.73
N ARG A 305 -8.89 27.45 8.53
CA ARG A 305 -7.52 27.92 8.25
C ARG A 305 -7.44 29.43 8.43
N LEU A 306 -6.53 29.87 9.29
CA LEU A 306 -6.20 31.26 9.60
C LEU A 306 -5.04 31.72 8.69
N GLY A 307 -5.30 32.61 7.75
CA GLY A 307 -4.31 33.09 6.78
C GLY A 307 -4.96 33.56 5.47
N CYS A 308 -4.30 33.29 4.34
CA CYS A 308 -4.81 33.59 3.00
C CYS A 308 -4.85 32.37 2.08
N SER A 309 -5.72 32.43 1.08
CA SER A 309 -5.80 31.48 -0.04
C SER A 309 -4.70 31.74 -1.08
N ILE A 310 -4.49 30.81 -2.01
CA ILE A 310 -3.39 30.92 -2.99
C ILE A 310 -3.54 32.10 -3.94
N GLU A 311 -2.44 32.81 -4.21
CA GLU A 311 -2.40 33.86 -5.23
C GLU A 311 -1.64 33.37 -6.48
N ASN A 312 -2.34 32.61 -7.35
CA ASN A 312 -1.77 32.01 -8.56
C ASN A 312 -1.09 33.00 -9.53
N LEU A 313 -1.49 34.29 -9.49
CA LEU A 313 -0.93 35.36 -10.33
C LEU A 313 -0.01 36.31 -9.55
N GLN A 314 0.59 35.84 -8.45
CA GLN A 314 1.50 36.63 -7.60
C GLN A 314 2.62 37.33 -8.38
N HIS A 315 3.10 36.72 -9.47
CA HIS A 315 4.19 37.25 -10.29
C HIS A 315 3.78 38.52 -11.06
N ILE A 316 2.48 38.73 -11.26
CA ILE A 316 1.93 40.01 -11.72
C ILE A 316 1.84 40.95 -10.53
N LYS A 317 1.17 40.51 -9.46
CA LYS A 317 1.06 41.23 -8.21
C LYS A 317 0.59 40.30 -7.09
N ALA A 318 1.34 40.27 -6.00
CA ALA A 318 0.90 39.70 -4.74
C ALA A 318 0.15 40.77 -3.91
N TYR A 319 -0.91 40.38 -3.20
CA TYR A 319 -1.78 41.27 -2.42
C TYR A 319 -1.71 40.97 -0.92
N HIS A 320 -2.00 39.73 -0.50
CA HIS A 320 -2.30 39.38 0.89
C HIS A 320 -1.36 38.31 1.46
N ILE A 321 -0.52 37.68 0.64
CA ILE A 321 0.42 36.62 1.02
C ILE A 321 1.76 37.11 1.62
N TYR A 322 1.82 38.35 2.11
CA TYR A 322 3.01 38.89 2.78
C TYR A 322 3.00 38.61 4.28
N PRO A 323 4.17 38.48 4.93
CA PRO A 323 4.24 38.42 6.38
C PRO A 323 3.53 39.63 7.02
N PRO A 324 2.74 39.43 8.07
CA PRO A 324 2.11 40.54 8.75
C PRO A 324 3.17 41.46 9.36
N ARG A 325 2.89 42.77 9.35
CA ARG A 325 3.79 43.77 9.94
C ARG A 325 3.92 43.63 11.46
N ASP A 326 2.86 43.13 12.09
CA ASP A 326 2.76 42.91 13.52
C ASP A 326 2.07 41.55 13.75
N ASN A 327 2.87 40.54 14.11
CA ASN A 327 2.38 39.18 14.37
C ASN A 327 1.41 39.14 15.56
N GLN A 328 1.58 40.01 16.55
CA GLN A 328 0.71 40.05 17.73
C GLN A 328 -0.65 40.66 17.38
N LYS A 329 -0.67 41.72 16.57
CA LYS A 329 -1.93 42.26 16.04
C LYS A 329 -2.64 41.22 15.17
N TRP A 330 -1.91 40.52 14.30
CA TRP A 330 -2.47 39.43 13.49
C TRP A 330 -3.09 38.31 14.35
N ALA A 331 -2.42 37.92 15.44
CA ALA A 331 -2.93 36.93 16.38
C ALA A 331 -4.21 37.40 17.10
N ARG A 332 -4.29 38.69 17.46
CA ARG A 332 -5.52 39.30 18.03
C ARG A 332 -6.66 39.39 17.00
N ILE A 333 -6.35 39.62 15.73
CA ILE A 333 -7.35 39.55 14.66
C ILE A 333 -7.96 38.14 14.62
N CYS A 334 -7.10 37.11 14.62
CA CYS A 334 -7.53 35.71 14.67
C CYS A 334 -8.34 35.39 15.93
N GLU A 335 -7.95 35.92 17.09
CA GLU A 335 -8.72 35.80 18.32
C GLU A 335 -10.16 36.31 18.12
N GLY A 336 -10.35 37.47 17.48
CA GLY A 336 -11.69 38.00 17.17
C GLY A 336 -12.53 37.04 16.32
N ILE A 337 -11.92 36.40 15.32
CA ILE A 337 -12.57 35.37 14.49
C ILE A 337 -13.01 34.16 15.34
N ILE A 338 -12.13 33.68 16.22
CA ILE A 338 -12.44 32.54 17.11
C ILE A 338 -13.53 32.94 18.12
N ARG A 339 -13.47 34.14 18.69
CA ARG A 339 -14.50 34.67 19.60
C ARG A 339 -15.84 34.76 18.90
N HIS A 340 -15.86 35.18 17.63
CA HIS A 340 -17.07 35.25 16.85
C HIS A 340 -17.68 33.86 16.67
N TYR A 341 -16.94 32.85 16.17
CA TYR A 341 -17.52 31.54 15.87
C TYR A 341 -17.69 30.59 17.06
N ASN A 342 -16.88 30.71 18.11
CA ASN A 342 -16.94 29.81 19.28
C ASN A 342 -17.54 30.46 20.53
N LYS A 343 -17.50 31.79 20.67
CA LYS A 343 -17.86 32.48 21.92
C LYS A 343 -19.01 33.48 21.76
N GLY A 344 -19.66 33.54 20.60
CA GLY A 344 -20.83 34.41 20.35
C GLY A 344 -20.50 35.90 20.31
N TRP A 345 -19.23 36.28 20.15
CA TRP A 345 -18.83 37.69 20.14
C TRP A 345 -19.32 38.40 18.88
N GLY A 346 -19.85 39.62 19.03
CA GLY A 346 -20.30 40.41 17.89
C GLY A 346 -21.53 39.84 17.17
N ASN A 347 -22.48 39.27 17.92
CA ASN A 347 -23.62 38.50 17.38
C ASN A 347 -23.21 37.24 16.61
N GLY A 348 -22.07 36.65 16.97
CA GLY A 348 -21.58 35.41 16.37
C GLY A 348 -22.22 34.14 16.94
N TYR A 349 -21.47 33.05 16.87
CA TYR A 349 -21.95 31.69 17.06
C TYR A 349 -21.24 30.93 18.19
N HIS A 350 -21.74 29.74 18.49
CA HIS A 350 -21.16 28.77 19.42
C HIS A 350 -20.93 27.42 18.73
N MET A 351 -20.20 27.44 17.61
CA MET A 351 -19.99 26.27 16.75
C MET A 351 -19.03 25.24 17.36
N ASN A 352 -18.26 25.62 18.38
CA ASN A 352 -17.25 24.76 19.03
C ASN A 352 -16.26 24.15 18.02
N ILE A 353 -15.83 24.94 17.03
CA ILE A 353 -14.83 24.57 16.04
C ILE A 353 -13.55 24.16 16.76
N ARG A 354 -13.11 22.91 16.57
CA ARG A 354 -11.96 22.35 17.27
C ARG A 354 -10.65 22.73 16.60
N TYR A 355 -10.59 22.66 15.27
CA TYR A 355 -9.33 22.77 14.53
C TYR A 355 -9.15 24.16 13.92
N TRP A 356 -8.04 24.78 14.28
CA TRP A 356 -7.59 26.08 13.76
C TRP A 356 -6.16 25.95 13.24
N GLU A 357 -6.03 26.06 11.93
CA GLU A 357 -4.77 25.84 11.22
C GLU A 357 -4.11 27.17 10.87
N ILE A 358 -2.83 27.31 11.19
CA ILE A 358 -2.09 28.54 10.91
C ILE A 358 -1.45 28.45 9.52
N TRP A 359 -2.00 29.26 8.61
CA TRP A 359 -1.54 29.47 7.24
C TRP A 359 -1.71 28.27 6.30
N ASN A 360 -1.26 28.43 5.05
CA ASN A 360 -1.23 27.39 4.04
C ASN A 360 0.09 27.42 3.27
N GLU A 361 0.77 26.28 3.14
CA GLU A 361 1.95 26.06 2.29
C GLU A 361 3.00 27.20 2.28
N PRO A 362 3.47 27.69 3.44
CA PRO A 362 4.58 28.65 3.46
C PRO A 362 5.86 28.08 2.84
N ASP A 363 5.97 26.75 2.73
CA ASP A 363 7.06 26.00 2.12
C ASP A 363 6.95 25.84 0.59
N ASN A 364 5.90 26.38 -0.05
CA ASN A 364 5.58 26.09 -1.47
C ASN A 364 6.74 26.36 -2.45
N MET A 365 7.52 27.43 -2.27
CA MET A 365 8.72 27.70 -3.09
C MET A 365 9.90 28.14 -2.21
N PRO A 366 11.14 27.73 -2.54
CA PRO A 366 12.34 28.20 -1.84
C PRO A 366 12.57 29.71 -1.95
N ASP A 367 12.31 30.27 -3.14
CA ASP A 367 12.36 31.71 -3.34
C ASP A 367 11.01 32.33 -2.96
N ALA A 368 11.01 33.14 -1.91
CA ALA A 368 9.85 33.90 -1.46
C ALA A 368 9.27 34.80 -2.56
N ALA A 369 10.10 35.33 -3.47
CA ALA A 369 9.62 36.13 -4.60
C ALA A 369 8.79 35.30 -5.61
N GLU A 370 9.00 33.98 -5.66
CA GLU A 370 8.26 33.06 -6.53
C GLU A 370 7.10 32.36 -5.81
N ASN A 371 7.11 32.33 -4.49
CA ASN A 371 6.13 31.62 -3.66
C ASN A 371 4.71 32.25 -3.79
N PRO A 372 3.68 31.49 -4.19
CA PRO A 372 2.30 31.99 -4.32
C PRO A 372 1.47 31.95 -3.02
N MET A 373 2.09 31.52 -1.93
CA MET A 373 1.44 31.29 -0.64
C MET A 373 2.06 32.13 0.48
N TRP A 374 3.35 32.44 0.38
CA TRP A 374 4.08 33.18 1.43
C TRP A 374 5.28 33.94 0.88
N LYS A 375 5.25 35.27 0.95
CA LYS A 375 6.33 36.16 0.52
C LYS A 375 7.43 36.41 1.55
N GLY A 376 7.37 35.72 2.70
CA GLY A 376 8.39 35.83 3.74
C GLY A 376 9.45 34.75 3.67
N SER A 377 10.47 34.92 4.51
CA SER A 377 11.41 33.86 4.87
C SER A 377 10.76 32.78 5.75
N MET A 378 11.45 31.63 5.90
CA MET A 378 11.08 30.59 6.87
C MET A 378 10.97 31.17 8.28
N GLU A 379 11.96 31.96 8.69
CA GLU A 379 12.05 32.51 10.04
C GLU A 379 10.90 33.48 10.33
N GLN A 380 10.46 34.25 9.33
CA GLN A 380 9.27 35.09 9.46
C GLN A 380 8.01 34.26 9.63
N TYR A 381 7.89 33.11 8.94
CA TYR A 381 6.77 32.20 9.16
C TYR A 381 6.82 31.57 10.55
N PHE A 382 8.00 31.12 11.00
CA PHE A 382 8.19 30.53 12.33
C PHE A 382 7.82 31.52 13.44
N ALA A 383 8.23 32.79 13.29
CA ALA A 383 7.86 33.85 14.23
C ALA A 383 6.36 34.16 14.22
N LEU A 384 5.70 34.09 13.05
CA LEU A 384 4.24 34.21 12.96
C LEU A 384 3.56 33.05 13.68
N TYR A 385 3.98 31.82 13.38
CA TYR A 385 3.45 30.61 14.00
C TYR A 385 3.63 30.64 15.51
N GLU A 386 4.82 30.96 16.01
CA GLU A 386 5.10 31.08 17.45
C GLU A 386 4.15 32.09 18.12
N THR A 387 4.06 33.30 17.56
CA THR A 387 3.26 34.38 18.15
C THR A 387 1.78 33.99 18.18
N ALA A 388 1.25 33.52 17.05
CA ALA A 388 -0.15 33.16 16.93
C ALA A 388 -0.50 31.93 17.77
N SER A 389 0.28 30.85 17.68
CA SER A 389 -0.01 29.61 18.40
C SER A 389 0.02 29.79 19.92
N LYS A 390 1.02 30.51 20.45
CA LYS A 390 1.09 30.81 21.89
C LYS A 390 -0.05 31.71 22.35
N HIS A 391 -0.32 32.80 21.62
CA HIS A 391 -1.40 33.73 21.95
C HIS A 391 -2.75 33.00 21.97
N LEU A 392 -3.07 32.28 20.89
CA LEU A 392 -4.36 31.61 20.73
C LEU A 392 -4.54 30.47 21.74
N LYS A 393 -3.52 29.68 22.06
CA LYS A 393 -3.61 28.64 23.11
C LYS A 393 -3.69 29.21 24.52
N GLN A 394 -3.11 30.39 24.76
CA GLN A 394 -3.27 31.07 26.05
C GLN A 394 -4.71 31.55 26.25
N VAL A 395 -5.35 32.07 25.20
CA VAL A 395 -6.73 32.58 25.27
C VAL A 395 -7.76 31.44 25.20
N PHE A 396 -7.50 30.43 24.37
CA PHE A 396 -8.37 29.28 24.12
C PHE A 396 -7.60 27.96 24.34
N PRO A 397 -7.41 27.52 25.59
CA PRO A 397 -6.69 26.27 25.85
C PRO A 397 -7.40 25.02 25.27
N GLU A 398 -8.70 25.11 25.01
CA GLU A 398 -9.54 24.00 24.55
C GLU A 398 -9.50 23.74 23.04
N ILE A 399 -9.09 24.72 22.22
CA ILE A 399 -9.00 24.52 20.77
C ILE A 399 -7.71 23.78 20.41
N LYS A 400 -7.71 23.17 19.23
CA LYS A 400 -6.51 22.60 18.63
C LYS A 400 -5.89 23.60 17.66
N ILE A 401 -4.64 23.97 17.91
CA ILE A 401 -3.81 24.76 17.01
C ILE A 401 -2.85 23.84 16.28
N GLY A 402 -2.75 24.02 14.96
CA GLY A 402 -1.86 23.22 14.13
C GLY A 402 -1.50 23.91 12.84
N GLY A 403 -0.88 23.14 11.95
CA GLY A 403 -0.33 23.64 10.70
C GLY A 403 0.94 22.88 10.30
N TYR A 404 1.75 23.40 9.39
CA TYR A 404 1.56 24.63 8.63
C TYR A 404 0.94 24.42 7.24
N SER A 405 0.27 23.27 7.06
CA SER A 405 -0.22 22.81 5.75
C SER A 405 0.95 22.64 4.77
N SER A 406 1.93 21.82 5.14
CA SER A 406 3.12 21.60 4.30
C SER A 406 2.74 21.08 2.92
N CYS A 407 3.48 21.47 1.88
CA CYS A 407 3.32 20.87 0.55
C CYS A 407 3.59 19.35 0.51
N GLY A 408 4.15 18.75 1.58
CA GLY A 408 4.29 17.30 1.72
C GLY A 408 5.69 16.78 1.43
N PHE A 409 5.79 15.48 1.18
CA PHE A 409 7.06 14.74 1.29
C PHE A 409 7.51 14.08 -0.03
N TYR A 410 7.25 14.74 -1.16
CA TYR A 410 7.55 14.22 -2.51
C TYR A 410 9.01 13.82 -2.74
N ALA A 411 9.95 14.36 -1.96
CA ALA A 411 11.35 13.95 -2.02
C ALA A 411 11.58 12.48 -1.60
N LEU A 412 10.58 11.81 -1.01
CA LEU A 412 10.63 10.41 -0.56
C LEU A 412 10.02 9.40 -1.56
N SER A 413 9.50 9.86 -2.70
CA SER A 413 8.97 8.98 -3.74
C SER A 413 10.08 8.18 -4.43
N ALA A 414 9.81 6.92 -4.74
CA ALA A 414 10.74 6.04 -5.48
C ALA A 414 10.83 6.38 -6.98
N ALA A 415 9.83 7.06 -7.52
CA ALA A 415 9.90 7.64 -8.85
C ALA A 415 10.70 8.94 -8.78
N ASP A 416 11.87 8.96 -9.42
CA ASP A 416 12.47 10.21 -9.89
C ASP A 416 11.36 11.00 -10.60
N TYR A 417 10.88 12.07 -9.99
CA TYR A 417 9.92 13.01 -10.58
C TYR A 417 10.59 13.83 -11.71
N SER A 418 11.38 13.18 -12.55
CA SER A 418 11.83 13.65 -13.85
C SER A 418 10.93 12.97 -14.87
N GLN A 419 9.86 13.63 -15.33
CA GLN A 419 9.91 14.13 -16.69
C GLN A 419 8.99 15.35 -16.96
N VAL A 420 8.41 16.00 -15.94
CA VAL A 420 7.66 17.27 -16.16
C VAL A 420 7.86 18.36 -15.09
N ALA A 421 8.69 18.15 -14.06
CA ALA A 421 9.05 19.25 -13.15
C ALA A 421 10.49 19.11 -12.67
N HIS A 422 11.16 20.24 -12.49
CA HIS A 422 12.55 20.38 -12.08
C HIS A 422 12.84 19.79 -10.69
N SER A 423 12.92 18.47 -10.57
CA SER A 423 13.16 17.73 -9.33
C SER A 423 14.62 17.75 -8.89
N SER A 424 15.12 18.95 -8.57
CA SER A 424 16.12 19.16 -7.50
C SER A 424 16.10 20.63 -7.07
N SER A 425 15.41 20.93 -5.97
CA SER A 425 15.50 22.10 -5.05
C SER A 425 14.18 22.28 -4.30
N ARG A 426 13.04 22.34 -4.99
CA ARG A 426 11.71 22.59 -4.39
C ARG A 426 11.20 21.48 -3.48
N VAL A 427 11.15 20.23 -3.94
CA VAL A 427 10.67 19.12 -3.11
C VAL A 427 11.60 18.80 -1.94
N GLY A 428 12.90 19.05 -2.09
CA GLY A 428 13.87 18.96 -0.99
C GLY A 428 13.67 20.07 0.04
N TYR A 429 13.32 21.28 -0.42
CA TYR A 429 12.99 22.41 0.45
C TYR A 429 11.77 22.15 1.34
N PHE A 430 10.77 21.38 0.91
CA PHE A 430 9.64 21.00 1.77
C PHE A 430 10.11 20.21 3.00
N VAL A 431 10.99 19.22 2.78
CA VAL A 431 11.57 18.40 3.85
C VAL A 431 12.49 19.23 4.74
N GLU A 432 13.30 20.12 4.16
CA GLU A 432 14.13 21.05 4.93
C GLU A 432 13.27 21.97 5.82
N PHE A 433 12.24 22.60 5.25
CA PHE A 433 11.32 23.46 5.97
C PHE A 433 10.67 22.72 7.13
N PHE A 434 10.21 21.48 6.89
CA PHE A 434 9.60 20.64 7.92
C PHE A 434 10.54 20.40 9.11
N HIS A 435 11.77 19.96 8.86
CA HIS A 435 12.75 19.76 9.92
C HIS A 435 13.11 21.05 10.65
N ARG A 436 13.35 22.14 9.91
CA ARG A 436 13.69 23.44 10.50
C ARG A 436 12.53 24.02 11.33
N PHE A 437 11.29 23.77 10.91
CA PHE A 437 10.10 24.12 11.67
C PHE A 437 10.03 23.32 12.97
N LEU A 438 10.18 21.99 12.90
CA LEU A 438 10.17 21.13 14.09
C LEU A 438 11.30 21.49 15.08
N ASP A 439 12.51 21.70 14.58
CA ASP A 439 13.66 22.20 15.37
C ASP A 439 13.29 23.50 16.11
N TYR A 440 12.68 24.45 15.39
CA TYR A 440 12.30 25.74 15.93
C TYR A 440 11.27 25.59 17.04
N ILE A 441 10.12 24.99 16.75
CA ILE A 441 8.99 24.94 17.68
C ILE A 441 9.27 24.10 18.93
N THR A 442 10.10 23.05 18.81
CA THR A 442 10.43 22.16 19.94
C THR A 442 11.63 22.65 20.75
N SER A 443 12.36 23.66 20.26
CA SER A 443 13.49 24.20 21.00
C SER A 443 13.05 24.76 22.37
N PRO A 444 13.92 24.67 23.41
CA PRO A 444 13.61 25.22 24.73
C PRO A 444 13.36 26.74 24.74
N ALA A 445 13.88 27.47 23.75
CA ALA A 445 13.70 28.92 23.64
C ALA A 445 12.29 29.28 23.13
N HIS A 446 11.75 28.48 22.21
CA HIS A 446 10.45 28.75 21.58
C HIS A 446 9.35 27.89 22.21
N SER A 447 9.44 26.57 22.23
CA SER A 447 8.45 25.68 22.88
C SER A 447 7.00 26.02 22.47
N CYS A 448 6.75 26.06 21.17
CA CYS A 448 5.44 26.43 20.62
C CYS A 448 4.47 25.24 20.72
N PRO A 449 3.17 25.49 20.96
CA PRO A 449 2.17 24.44 20.94
C PRO A 449 1.90 23.96 19.50
N LEU A 450 1.76 22.63 19.34
CA LEU A 450 1.38 21.97 18.08
C LEU A 450 0.45 20.80 18.42
N ASP A 451 -0.87 21.04 18.43
CA ASP A 451 -1.87 20.01 18.71
C ASP A 451 -2.04 19.05 17.50
N PHE A 452 -1.82 19.55 16.28
CA PHE A 452 -1.80 18.74 15.07
C PHE A 452 -0.80 19.29 14.04
N PHE A 453 -0.17 18.38 13.29
CA PHE A 453 0.60 18.70 12.09
C PHE A 453 -0.22 18.38 10.85
N SER A 454 -0.17 19.25 9.85
CA SER A 454 -0.92 19.08 8.60
C SER A 454 -0.06 19.20 7.35
N PHE A 455 -0.37 18.38 6.34
CA PHE A 455 0.35 18.34 5.08
C PHE A 455 -0.54 17.92 3.90
N HIS A 456 -0.09 18.29 2.70
CA HIS A 456 -0.75 18.06 1.42
C HIS A 456 -0.09 16.92 0.65
N SER A 457 -0.84 16.27 -0.24
CA SER A 457 -0.24 15.46 -1.30
C SER A 457 -1.24 15.06 -2.40
N TYR A 458 -0.74 15.13 -3.62
CA TYR A 458 -1.40 14.72 -4.85
C TYR A 458 -0.73 13.47 -5.45
N ALA A 459 0.09 12.76 -4.66
CA ALA A 459 0.72 11.51 -5.05
C ALA A 459 -0.27 10.32 -5.03
N ASP A 460 0.17 9.17 -5.51
CA ASP A 460 -0.61 7.93 -5.50
C ASP A 460 -0.67 7.30 -4.08
N ILE A 461 -1.44 6.23 -3.93
CA ILE A 461 -1.76 5.59 -2.64
C ILE A 461 -0.51 5.15 -1.87
N GLU A 462 0.40 4.44 -2.53
CA GLU A 462 1.61 3.88 -1.88
C GLU A 462 2.54 4.95 -1.33
N ASP A 463 2.73 6.04 -2.09
CA ASP A 463 3.57 7.16 -1.66
C ASP A 463 2.96 7.88 -0.47
N ASN A 464 1.63 8.06 -0.45
CA ASN A 464 0.95 8.67 0.70
C ASN A 464 1.02 7.81 1.98
N VAL A 465 0.98 6.48 1.84
CA VAL A 465 1.24 5.56 2.97
C VAL A 465 2.66 5.76 3.51
N ARG A 466 3.65 5.93 2.62
CA ARG A 466 5.04 6.22 3.01
C ARG A 466 5.18 7.58 3.69
N TYR A 467 4.56 8.62 3.14
CA TYR A 467 4.58 9.97 3.70
C TYR A 467 4.00 10.03 5.10
N ALA A 468 2.85 9.36 5.32
CA ALA A 468 2.24 9.27 6.63
C ALA A 468 3.16 8.59 7.67
N GLY A 469 3.84 7.51 7.27
CA GLY A 469 4.82 6.83 8.12
C GLY A 469 6.01 7.72 8.47
N TYR A 470 6.58 8.39 7.46
CA TYR A 470 7.71 9.30 7.66
C TYR A 470 7.35 10.49 8.56
N ALA A 471 6.23 11.17 8.30
CA ALA A 471 5.81 12.32 9.09
C ALA A 471 5.61 11.94 10.56
N ARG A 472 4.98 10.78 10.84
CA ARG A 472 4.83 10.26 12.20
C ARG A 472 6.18 9.98 12.86
N GLU A 473 7.07 9.27 12.17
CA GLU A 473 8.41 8.96 12.68
C GLU A 473 9.17 10.23 13.06
N GLN A 474 9.13 11.25 12.20
CA GLN A 474 9.81 12.50 12.48
C GLN A 474 9.15 13.23 13.67
N LEU A 475 7.83 13.36 13.72
CA LEU A 475 7.17 13.98 14.88
C LEU A 475 7.57 13.26 16.19
N ASP A 476 7.68 11.93 16.19
CA ASP A 476 8.12 11.16 17.36
C ASP A 476 9.59 11.44 17.74
N VAL A 477 10.49 11.55 16.76
CA VAL A 477 11.91 11.94 17.00
C VAL A 477 12.01 13.30 17.71
N TYR A 478 11.08 14.20 17.42
CA TYR A 478 11.01 15.53 18.02
C TYR A 478 10.20 15.59 19.34
N GLY A 479 9.77 14.44 19.87
CA GLY A 479 9.02 14.37 21.13
C GLY A 479 7.57 14.89 21.04
N LEU A 480 6.96 14.74 19.86
CA LEU A 480 5.60 15.19 19.55
C LEU A 480 4.65 14.00 19.36
N GLU A 481 4.78 12.95 20.18
CA GLU A 481 3.99 11.71 20.03
C GLU A 481 2.48 11.92 20.17
N GLY A 482 2.08 12.99 20.88
CA GLY A 482 0.68 13.38 21.07
C GLY A 482 0.09 14.28 19.97
N THR A 483 0.90 14.76 19.02
CA THR A 483 0.44 15.62 17.93
C THR A 483 -0.32 14.79 16.90
N GLU A 484 -1.55 15.18 16.59
CA GLU A 484 -2.34 14.51 15.54
C GLU A 484 -1.74 14.75 14.16
N LEU A 485 -1.87 13.78 13.26
CA LEU A 485 -1.38 13.87 11.90
C LEU A 485 -2.55 14.02 10.94
N ILE A 486 -2.73 15.21 10.36
CA ILE A 486 -3.87 15.56 9.52
C ILE A 486 -3.44 15.66 8.07
N PHE A 487 -4.09 14.89 7.20
CA PHE A 487 -3.88 14.99 5.77
C PHE A 487 -4.88 15.98 5.16
N ASN A 488 -4.59 17.27 5.35
CA ASN A 488 -5.56 18.36 5.20
C ASN A 488 -5.83 18.74 3.73
N GLU A 489 -5.06 18.22 2.77
CA GLU A 489 -5.38 18.35 1.34
C GLU A 489 -4.84 17.17 0.54
N TRP A 490 -5.71 16.47 -0.17
CA TRP A 490 -5.27 15.37 -1.03
C TRP A 490 -6.16 15.10 -2.24
N ASN A 491 -5.54 14.63 -3.32
CA ASN A 491 -6.24 14.07 -4.47
C ASN A 491 -5.32 13.13 -5.27
N ALA A 492 -5.70 11.85 -5.41
CA ALA A 492 -4.87 10.81 -6.02
C ALA A 492 -5.03 10.68 -7.55
N GLY A 493 -5.77 11.57 -8.20
CA GLY A 493 -6.17 11.39 -9.59
C GLY A 493 -6.78 12.61 -10.25
N THR A 494 -6.20 13.81 -10.08
CA THR A 494 -6.76 15.06 -10.61
C THR A 494 -7.05 15.00 -12.13
N ALA A 495 -6.19 14.34 -12.89
CA ALA A 495 -6.36 14.12 -14.33
C ALA A 495 -7.48 13.11 -14.70
N LEU A 496 -7.93 12.31 -13.73
CA LEU A 496 -8.95 11.27 -13.89
C LEU A 496 -10.35 11.74 -13.48
N ARG A 497 -10.50 13.02 -13.10
CA ARG A 497 -11.74 13.58 -12.55
C ARG A 497 -12.99 13.07 -13.25
N GLY A 498 -13.90 12.49 -12.46
CA GLY A 498 -15.22 12.05 -12.91
C GLY A 498 -15.26 10.67 -13.55
N THR A 499 -14.12 10.01 -13.73
CA THR A 499 -14.03 8.63 -14.22
C THR A 499 -14.32 7.61 -13.11
N PRO A 500 -14.59 6.34 -13.45
CA PRO A 500 -14.62 5.25 -12.46
C PRO A 500 -13.29 5.05 -11.73
N GLU A 501 -12.16 5.19 -12.45
CA GLU A 501 -10.82 5.03 -11.87
C GLU A 501 -10.54 6.08 -10.79
N ASP A 502 -10.98 7.33 -10.99
CA ASP A 502 -10.91 8.39 -9.97
C ASP A 502 -11.68 8.00 -8.70
N ALA A 503 -12.93 7.54 -8.84
CA ALA A 503 -13.72 7.06 -7.71
C ALA A 503 -13.04 5.87 -6.99
N ALA A 504 -12.47 4.93 -7.75
CA ALA A 504 -11.75 3.79 -7.20
C ALA A 504 -10.48 4.22 -6.46
N ARG A 505 -9.65 5.11 -7.02
CA ARG A 505 -8.44 5.63 -6.36
C ARG A 505 -8.76 6.39 -5.08
N ILE A 506 -9.80 7.22 -5.08
CA ILE A 506 -10.27 7.93 -3.90
C ILE A 506 -10.70 6.95 -2.80
N ALA A 507 -11.53 5.95 -3.13
CA ALA A 507 -11.94 4.91 -2.18
C ALA A 507 -10.74 4.09 -1.67
N GLY A 508 -9.82 3.73 -2.56
CA GLY A 508 -8.60 2.99 -2.25
C GLY A 508 -7.68 3.76 -1.30
N MET A 509 -7.50 5.06 -1.54
CA MET A 509 -6.75 5.95 -0.66
C MET A 509 -7.37 6.00 0.75
N MET A 510 -8.69 6.19 0.86
CA MET A 510 -9.36 6.20 2.17
C MET A 510 -9.21 4.85 2.90
N CYS A 511 -9.24 3.73 2.19
CA CYS A 511 -8.96 2.42 2.76
C CYS A 511 -7.51 2.29 3.24
N ALA A 512 -6.53 2.69 2.43
CA ALA A 512 -5.11 2.57 2.76
C ALA A 512 -4.71 3.45 3.95
N LEU A 513 -5.19 4.70 4.00
CA LEU A 513 -4.86 5.65 5.07
C LEU A 513 -5.46 5.29 6.43
N GLN A 514 -6.44 4.38 6.48
CA GLN A 514 -6.91 3.85 7.76
C GLN A 514 -5.87 3.03 8.51
N ASP A 515 -4.93 2.42 7.79
CA ASP A 515 -3.84 1.63 8.37
C ASP A 515 -2.57 2.45 8.62
N THR A 516 -2.62 3.77 8.42
CA THR A 516 -1.50 4.67 8.68
C THR A 516 -1.72 5.47 9.97
N PRO A 517 -0.72 6.23 10.43
CA PRO A 517 -0.86 7.16 11.55
C PRO A 517 -1.75 8.39 11.28
N ILE A 518 -2.31 8.57 10.08
CA ILE A 518 -3.19 9.71 9.78
C ILE A 518 -4.46 9.67 10.64
N ASP A 519 -4.79 10.76 11.32
CA ASP A 519 -5.97 10.87 12.17
C ASP A 519 -7.24 11.28 11.40
N ALA A 520 -7.08 12.15 10.40
CA ALA A 520 -8.16 12.59 9.51
C ALA A 520 -7.61 13.05 8.16
N CYS A 521 -8.43 12.99 7.11
CA CYS A 521 -8.08 13.50 5.78
C CYS A 521 -9.17 14.41 5.21
N MET A 522 -8.75 15.36 4.37
CA MET A 522 -9.64 16.27 3.63
C MET A 522 -9.33 16.26 2.13
N TYR A 523 -10.22 15.68 1.35
CA TYR A 523 -10.11 15.59 -0.11
C TYR A 523 -10.26 16.96 -0.78
N TYR A 524 -9.37 17.28 -1.73
CA TYR A 524 -9.49 18.47 -2.57
C TYR A 524 -10.17 18.09 -3.89
N ASP A 525 -11.39 18.54 -4.19
CA ASP A 525 -12.24 19.42 -3.38
C ASP A 525 -13.75 19.14 -3.52
N ALA A 526 -14.55 19.81 -2.68
CA ALA A 526 -16.01 19.78 -2.73
C ALA A 526 -16.61 21.08 -3.27
N TRP A 527 -15.80 21.98 -3.83
CA TRP A 527 -16.30 23.23 -4.42
C TRP A 527 -16.93 22.98 -5.79
N ALA A 528 -18.20 23.34 -5.96
CA ALA A 528 -18.93 23.14 -7.21
C ALA A 528 -18.48 24.06 -8.35
N GLY A 529 -17.62 25.05 -8.09
CA GLY A 529 -17.02 25.90 -9.11
C GLY A 529 -15.66 25.39 -9.60
N SER A 530 -15.12 24.33 -8.99
CA SER A 530 -13.76 23.88 -9.25
C SER A 530 -13.59 23.35 -10.67
N SER A 531 -12.67 23.92 -11.43
CA SER A 531 -12.30 23.43 -12.76
C SER A 531 -11.14 22.43 -12.72
N TYR A 532 -10.46 22.30 -11.57
CA TYR A 532 -9.26 21.50 -11.39
C TYR A 532 -9.56 20.04 -11.01
N CYS A 533 -10.27 19.83 -9.91
CA CYS A 533 -10.62 18.52 -9.37
C CYS A 533 -12.07 18.52 -8.84
N GLY A 534 -12.45 17.50 -8.06
CA GLY A 534 -13.58 17.64 -7.13
C GLY A 534 -14.74 16.65 -7.28
N LEU A 535 -15.72 16.76 -6.36
CA LEU A 535 -16.87 15.85 -6.26
C LEU A 535 -18.05 16.22 -7.19
N PHE A 536 -18.06 17.44 -7.71
CA PHE A 536 -19.21 18.00 -8.40
C PHE A 536 -18.87 18.43 -9.83
N ASP A 537 -19.79 18.20 -10.76
CA ASP A 537 -19.72 18.72 -12.11
C ASP A 537 -19.95 20.24 -12.10
N PRO A 538 -18.96 21.06 -12.46
CA PRO A 538 -19.09 22.51 -12.41
C PRO A 538 -20.09 23.07 -13.42
N VAL A 539 -20.41 22.32 -14.49
CA VAL A 539 -21.36 22.72 -15.54
C VAL A 539 -22.75 22.19 -15.22
N GLY A 540 -22.88 20.87 -15.02
CA GLY A 540 -24.15 20.20 -14.78
C GLY A 540 -24.71 20.43 -13.38
N LYS A 541 -23.88 20.85 -12.41
CA LYS A 541 -24.21 20.96 -10.98
C LYS A 541 -24.80 19.63 -10.45
N THR A 542 -24.18 18.53 -10.86
CA THR A 542 -24.47 17.16 -10.42
C THR A 542 -23.24 16.57 -9.73
N VAL A 543 -23.34 15.35 -9.22
CA VAL A 543 -22.22 14.64 -8.58
C VAL A 543 -21.44 13.81 -9.60
N PHE A 544 -20.12 13.76 -9.44
CA PHE A 544 -19.27 12.79 -10.14
C PHE A 544 -19.29 11.42 -9.46
N LYS A 545 -18.78 10.38 -10.12
CA LYS A 545 -18.65 9.03 -9.54
C LYS A 545 -17.84 9.04 -8.23
N ALA A 546 -16.87 9.94 -8.11
CA ALA A 546 -16.08 10.16 -6.90
C ALA A 546 -16.96 10.39 -5.65
N TYR A 547 -18.10 11.07 -5.77
CA TYR A 547 -19.05 11.27 -4.66
C TYR A 547 -19.50 9.94 -4.03
N TYR A 548 -19.73 8.91 -4.84
CA TYR A 548 -20.19 7.62 -4.33
C TYR A 548 -19.10 6.86 -3.58
N ALA A 549 -17.81 7.17 -3.79
CA ALA A 549 -16.74 6.67 -2.92
C ALA A 549 -16.93 7.15 -1.47
N PHE A 550 -17.34 8.41 -1.28
CA PHE A 550 -17.63 8.99 0.04
C PHE A 550 -18.89 8.39 0.66
N VAL A 551 -19.96 8.20 -0.13
CA VAL A 551 -21.17 7.51 0.32
C VAL A 551 -20.85 6.08 0.80
N CYS A 552 -20.05 5.35 0.02
CA CYS A 552 -19.60 4.01 0.37
C CYS A 552 -18.77 4.00 1.67
N PHE A 553 -17.81 4.92 1.79
CA PHE A 553 -16.97 5.02 2.98
C PHE A 553 -17.77 5.40 4.24
N ASN A 554 -18.72 6.32 4.12
CA ASN A 554 -19.60 6.75 5.20
C ASN A 554 -20.46 5.60 5.75
N ALA A 555 -20.84 4.62 4.92
CA ALA A 555 -21.52 3.42 5.41
C ALA A 555 -20.68 2.67 6.45
N LEU A 556 -19.35 2.63 6.29
CA LEU A 556 -18.43 2.05 7.28
C LEU A 556 -18.25 2.99 8.48
N TYR A 557 -18.08 4.29 8.22
CA TYR A 557 -17.89 5.30 9.27
C TYR A 557 -19.06 5.32 10.27
N ARG A 558 -20.30 5.21 9.79
CA ARG A 558 -21.51 5.13 10.64
C ARG A 558 -21.57 3.87 11.52
N LEU A 559 -20.97 2.77 11.08
CA LEU A 559 -20.84 1.57 11.91
C LEU A 559 -19.79 1.78 13.02
N GLY A 560 -18.76 2.58 12.75
CA GLY A 560 -17.83 3.11 13.76
C GLY A 560 -16.78 2.11 14.25
N THR A 561 -17.12 0.82 14.42
CA THR A 561 -16.15 -0.21 14.84
C THR A 561 -15.52 -0.87 13.63
N ARG A 562 -14.21 -0.71 13.47
CA ARG A 562 -13.43 -1.39 12.43
C ARG A 562 -13.24 -2.84 12.80
N VAL A 563 -13.37 -3.74 11.82
CA VAL A 563 -13.13 -5.18 12.00
C VAL A 563 -12.03 -5.66 11.06
N LYS A 564 -11.37 -6.74 11.44
CA LYS A 564 -10.27 -7.32 10.66
C LYS A 564 -10.81 -7.96 9.38
N VAL A 565 -10.15 -7.67 8.26
CA VAL A 565 -10.30 -8.38 6.99
C VAL A 565 -9.05 -9.22 6.77
N GLU A 566 -9.21 -10.51 6.51
CA GLU A 566 -8.12 -11.43 6.17
C GLU A 566 -8.15 -11.70 4.67
N GLY A 567 -6.98 -11.71 4.04
CA GLY A 567 -6.83 -11.77 2.58
C GLY A 567 -6.07 -10.55 2.06
N VAL A 568 -5.13 -10.78 1.15
CA VAL A 568 -4.37 -9.72 0.51
C VAL A 568 -4.27 -10.06 -0.97
N THR A 569 -4.69 -9.14 -1.83
CA THR A 569 -4.44 -9.20 -3.26
C THR A 569 -3.85 -7.86 -3.66
N GLU A 570 -2.68 -7.87 -4.29
CA GLU A 570 -2.01 -6.66 -4.78
C GLU A 570 -2.96 -5.91 -5.73
N GLY A 571 -3.11 -4.58 -5.53
CA GLY A 571 -4.05 -3.75 -6.29
C GLY A 571 -5.52 -3.84 -5.84
N ILE A 572 -5.87 -4.64 -4.84
CA ILE A 572 -7.20 -4.59 -4.19
C ILE A 572 -7.08 -3.96 -2.80
N TYR A 573 -7.87 -2.92 -2.56
CA TYR A 573 -7.97 -2.26 -1.27
C TYR A 573 -9.31 -2.58 -0.64
N CYS A 574 -9.34 -2.94 0.65
CA CYS A 574 -10.59 -3.25 1.31
C CYS A 574 -10.60 -2.87 2.79
N MET A 575 -11.81 -2.70 3.32
CA MET A 575 -12.05 -2.41 4.72
C MET A 575 -13.40 -2.93 5.15
N ALA A 576 -13.52 -3.37 6.41
CA ALA A 576 -14.81 -3.71 6.99
C ALA A 576 -15.06 -3.01 8.32
N ALA A 577 -16.34 -2.79 8.60
CA ALA A 577 -16.82 -2.22 9.85
C ALA A 577 -18.08 -2.95 10.33
N ALA A 578 -18.37 -2.90 11.62
CA ALA A 578 -19.56 -3.47 12.22
C ALA A 578 -20.13 -2.59 13.33
N ASN A 579 -21.44 -2.75 13.55
CA ASN A 579 -22.13 -2.21 14.72
C ASN A 579 -23.38 -3.04 15.00
N ASP A 580 -23.59 -3.47 16.24
CA ASP A 580 -24.85 -4.06 16.69
C ASP A 580 -25.42 -5.18 15.80
N GLY A 581 -24.56 -6.06 15.27
CA GLY A 581 -24.94 -7.16 14.38
C GLY A 581 -25.22 -6.74 12.92
N GLN A 582 -24.84 -5.51 12.55
CA GLN A 582 -24.68 -5.05 11.18
C GLN A 582 -23.20 -5.09 10.79
N GLY A 583 -22.92 -5.35 9.53
CA GLY A 583 -21.57 -5.29 8.96
C GLY A 583 -21.55 -4.62 7.60
N ALA A 584 -20.42 -4.06 7.22
CA ALA A 584 -20.16 -3.61 5.86
C ALA A 584 -18.73 -3.91 5.45
N LEU A 585 -18.52 -4.17 4.16
CA LEU A 585 -17.23 -4.29 3.50
C LEU A 585 -17.18 -3.30 2.33
N LEU A 586 -16.21 -2.40 2.34
CA LEU A 586 -15.78 -1.62 1.18
C LEU A 586 -14.64 -2.38 0.49
N LEU A 587 -14.75 -2.58 -0.81
CA LEU A 587 -13.70 -3.21 -1.63
C LEU A 587 -13.52 -2.42 -2.92
N VAL A 588 -12.27 -2.24 -3.30
CA VAL A 588 -11.85 -1.45 -4.47
C VAL A 588 -10.87 -2.28 -5.27
N ASN A 589 -11.08 -2.38 -6.58
CA ASN A 589 -10.18 -3.08 -7.49
C ASN A 589 -9.45 -2.09 -8.41
N LEU A 590 -8.14 -1.92 -8.17
CA LEU A 590 -7.20 -1.12 -8.96
C LEU A 590 -6.15 -2.00 -9.67
N THR A 591 -6.43 -3.29 -9.87
CA THR A 591 -5.52 -4.21 -10.55
C THR A 591 -5.44 -4.01 -12.07
N GLY A 592 -6.36 -3.21 -12.63
CA GLY A 592 -6.56 -3.06 -14.07
C GLY A 592 -7.14 -4.30 -14.77
N LYS A 593 -7.59 -5.31 -14.00
CA LYS A 593 -8.19 -6.55 -14.51
C LYS A 593 -9.45 -6.90 -13.74
N GLU A 594 -10.32 -7.69 -14.35
CA GLU A 594 -11.41 -8.36 -13.65
C GLU A 594 -10.87 -9.52 -12.81
N ILE A 595 -11.26 -9.60 -11.55
CA ILE A 595 -10.76 -10.58 -10.59
C ILE A 595 -11.95 -11.37 -9.99
N PRO A 596 -11.96 -12.71 -10.09
CA PRO A 596 -12.93 -13.53 -9.36
C PRO A 596 -12.79 -13.29 -7.85
N LEU A 597 -13.90 -13.07 -7.16
CA LEU A 597 -13.92 -12.66 -5.75
C LEU A 597 -14.73 -13.65 -4.91
N HIS A 598 -14.12 -14.18 -3.86
CA HIS A 598 -14.76 -15.02 -2.84
C HIS A 598 -14.67 -14.34 -1.48
N ILE A 599 -15.82 -13.99 -0.90
CA ILE A 599 -15.93 -13.39 0.43
C ILE A 599 -16.56 -14.40 1.38
N THR A 600 -15.92 -14.65 2.51
CA THR A 600 -16.45 -15.42 3.65
C THR A 600 -16.73 -14.47 4.81
N VAL A 601 -17.92 -14.59 5.39
CA VAL A 601 -18.38 -13.73 6.50
C VAL A 601 -18.59 -14.55 7.76
N GLU A 602 -18.14 -14.04 8.90
CA GLU A 602 -18.34 -14.64 10.22
C GLU A 602 -18.85 -13.58 11.21
N GLY A 603 -19.43 -14.03 12.32
CA GLY A 603 -19.89 -13.13 13.40
C GLY A 603 -21.25 -12.45 13.18
N ILE A 604 -21.94 -12.69 12.04
CA ILE A 604 -23.31 -12.21 11.77
C ILE A 604 -24.17 -13.37 11.23
N THR A 605 -25.44 -13.47 11.65
CA THR A 605 -26.39 -14.53 11.23
C THR A 605 -27.43 -14.02 10.21
N GLY A 606 -27.73 -14.81 9.18
CA GLY A 606 -28.67 -14.45 8.10
C GLY A 606 -30.16 -14.63 8.40
N GLU A 607 -31.03 -14.06 7.54
CA GLU A 607 -32.49 -14.16 7.61
C GLU A 607 -33.02 -15.59 7.35
N LYS A 608 -34.09 -15.96 8.07
CA LYS A 608 -35.10 -16.90 7.56
C LYS A 608 -36.14 -16.12 6.75
N GLY A 609 -35.91 -15.99 5.45
CA GLY A 609 -36.98 -15.78 4.48
C GLY A 609 -36.82 -14.60 3.53
N CYS A 610 -36.25 -14.87 2.36
CA CYS A 610 -36.68 -14.36 1.05
C CYS A 610 -36.08 -15.26 -0.04
N GLY A 611 -36.70 -16.42 -0.30
CA GLY A 611 -36.43 -17.27 -1.49
C GLY A 611 -35.16 -18.14 -1.49
N GLY A 612 -34.24 -17.99 -0.53
CA GLY A 612 -33.10 -18.89 -0.34
C GLY A 612 -33.43 -20.10 0.56
N LYS A 613 -32.74 -21.23 0.33
CA LYS A 613 -32.81 -22.41 1.22
C LYS A 613 -32.41 -22.00 2.65
N ASP A 614 -33.15 -22.50 3.65
CA ASP A 614 -33.04 -22.17 5.09
C ASP A 614 -31.59 -21.88 5.56
N GLY A 615 -31.31 -20.64 6.01
CA GLY A 615 -30.08 -20.26 6.71
C GLY A 615 -29.00 -19.48 5.93
N SER A 616 -29.26 -19.08 4.68
CA SER A 616 -28.32 -18.29 3.86
C SER A 616 -28.32 -16.78 4.19
N LEU A 617 -27.15 -16.15 4.29
CA LEU A 617 -26.98 -14.70 4.42
C LEU A 617 -27.15 -14.01 3.03
N CYS A 618 -27.93 -12.92 2.92
CA CYS A 618 -27.90 -12.01 1.75
C CYS A 618 -27.09 -10.76 2.10
N ALA A 619 -26.27 -10.32 1.16
CA ALA A 619 -25.60 -9.03 1.18
C ALA A 619 -26.31 -8.08 0.20
N GLN A 620 -26.50 -6.82 0.59
CA GLN A 620 -26.79 -5.78 -0.41
C GLN A 620 -25.47 -5.31 -0.99
N LEU A 621 -25.40 -5.24 -2.31
CA LEU A 621 -24.22 -4.82 -3.04
C LEU A 621 -24.51 -3.50 -3.72
N TYR A 622 -23.71 -2.49 -3.42
CA TYR A 622 -23.66 -1.23 -4.15
C TYR A 622 -22.38 -1.18 -4.98
N ARG A 623 -22.51 -0.78 -6.24
CA ARG A 623 -21.41 -0.76 -7.19
C ARG A 623 -21.33 0.54 -7.97
N THR A 624 -20.12 1.06 -8.08
CA THR A 624 -19.73 2.14 -9.00
C THR A 624 -18.66 1.58 -9.93
N ASP A 625 -18.87 1.65 -11.25
CA ASP A 625 -17.97 1.17 -12.30
C ASP A 625 -18.20 1.95 -13.62
N THR A 626 -17.68 1.49 -14.75
CA THR A 626 -17.90 2.12 -16.08
C THR A 626 -19.37 2.27 -16.46
N GLU A 627 -20.21 1.27 -16.19
CA GLU A 627 -21.62 1.22 -16.58
C GLU A 627 -22.58 1.76 -15.50
N ASN A 628 -22.14 1.81 -14.24
CA ASN A 628 -23.00 2.07 -13.08
C ASN A 628 -22.43 3.23 -12.26
N GLU A 629 -23.27 4.21 -11.95
CA GLU A 629 -22.91 5.30 -11.04
C GLU A 629 -23.02 4.88 -9.58
N TYR A 630 -24.15 4.29 -9.20
CA TYR A 630 -24.38 3.68 -7.89
C TYR A 630 -25.58 2.73 -7.96
N ARG A 631 -25.34 1.45 -8.26
CA ARG A 631 -26.42 0.46 -8.44
C ARG A 631 -26.49 -0.50 -7.28
N GLN A 632 -27.68 -0.67 -6.72
CA GLN A 632 -27.98 -1.67 -5.69
C GLN A 632 -28.41 -3.01 -6.33
N SER A 633 -27.88 -4.12 -5.82
CA SER A 633 -28.33 -5.50 -6.07
C SER A 633 -28.31 -6.33 -4.77
N CYS A 634 -28.91 -7.52 -4.74
CA CYS A 634 -28.69 -8.50 -3.65
C CYS A 634 -27.80 -9.61 -4.18
N LEU A 635 -26.86 -10.02 -3.35
CA LEU A 635 -26.02 -11.19 -3.55
C LEU A 635 -26.39 -12.24 -2.50
N THR A 636 -26.90 -13.39 -2.96
CA THR A 636 -27.25 -14.50 -2.08
C THR A 636 -26.06 -15.46 -1.95
N GLY A 637 -25.58 -15.63 -0.72
CA GLY A 637 -24.46 -16.53 -0.43
C GLY A 637 -24.88 -17.99 -0.27
N GLY A 638 -23.93 -18.90 -0.49
CA GLY A 638 -24.04 -20.29 -0.06
C GLY A 638 -23.72 -20.39 1.44
N GLY A 639 -24.69 -20.07 2.30
CA GLY A 639 -24.46 -19.95 3.75
C GLY A 639 -23.84 -18.60 4.09
N ASN A 640 -22.59 -18.60 4.54
CA ASN A 640 -21.80 -17.40 4.88
C ASN A 640 -20.75 -17.04 3.80
N SER A 641 -20.82 -17.70 2.65
CA SER A 641 -19.87 -17.58 1.54
C SER A 641 -20.53 -16.91 0.34
N PHE A 642 -19.89 -15.88 -0.21
CA PHE A 642 -20.35 -15.09 -1.35
C PHE A 642 -19.32 -15.14 -2.48
N ARG A 643 -19.78 -15.34 -3.72
CA ARG A 643 -18.92 -15.30 -4.92
C ARG A 643 -19.44 -14.30 -5.92
N THR A 644 -18.55 -13.49 -6.47
CA THR A 644 -18.83 -12.52 -7.53
C THR A 644 -17.54 -12.20 -8.30
N GLU A 645 -17.57 -11.19 -9.16
CA GLU A 645 -16.41 -10.71 -9.91
C GLU A 645 -16.18 -9.24 -9.55
N ALA A 646 -14.94 -8.90 -9.20
CA ALA A 646 -14.52 -7.53 -9.01
C ALA A 646 -14.02 -6.98 -10.36
N LEU A 647 -14.86 -6.20 -11.04
CA LEU A 647 -14.46 -5.43 -12.23
C LEU A 647 -13.31 -4.46 -11.92
N PRO A 648 -12.44 -4.12 -12.90
CA PRO A 648 -11.43 -3.08 -12.72
C PRO A 648 -12.08 -1.71 -12.48
N ASP A 649 -11.36 -0.84 -11.78
CA ASP A 649 -11.72 0.57 -11.51
C ASP A 649 -13.09 0.72 -10.86
N ALA A 650 -13.47 -0.27 -10.05
CA ALA A 650 -14.78 -0.36 -9.44
C ALA A 650 -14.71 -0.29 -7.91
N VAL A 651 -15.70 0.38 -7.34
CA VAL A 651 -15.95 0.49 -5.91
C VAL A 651 -17.15 -0.37 -5.56
N TYR A 652 -16.98 -1.27 -4.59
CA TYR A 652 -18.01 -2.15 -4.09
C TYR A 652 -18.26 -1.88 -2.61
N LEU A 653 -19.51 -1.66 -2.23
CA LEU A 653 -19.95 -1.71 -0.85
C LEU A 653 -20.89 -2.88 -0.66
N PHE A 654 -20.46 -3.87 0.13
CA PHE A 654 -21.29 -4.96 0.60
C PHE A 654 -21.83 -4.59 1.98
N THR A 655 -23.14 -4.62 2.17
CA THR A 655 -23.77 -4.42 3.48
C THR A 655 -24.50 -5.67 3.95
N PHE A 656 -24.36 -5.95 5.24
CA PHE A 656 -24.91 -7.10 5.95
C PHE A 656 -25.83 -6.57 7.07
N PRO A 657 -27.13 -6.39 6.81
CA PRO A 657 -28.04 -5.73 7.75
C PRO A 657 -28.38 -6.59 8.97
N LYS A 658 -28.73 -5.92 10.09
CA LYS A 658 -29.18 -6.55 11.34
C LYS A 658 -30.54 -7.21 11.14
N MET A 659 -30.70 -8.38 11.73
CA MET A 659 -31.98 -9.10 11.78
C MET A 659 -33.07 -8.21 12.43
N ARG A 660 -34.19 -7.95 11.75
CA ARG A 660 -35.42 -7.46 12.41
C ARG A 660 -36.27 -8.67 12.79
N ASN A 661 -36.53 -8.86 14.08
CA ASN A 661 -37.49 -9.85 14.54
C ASN A 661 -38.89 -9.46 14.06
N ARG A 662 -39.64 -10.40 13.47
CA ARG A 662 -41.04 -10.20 13.03
C ARG A 662 -41.99 -9.68 14.12
N THR A 663 -41.60 -9.76 15.40
CA THR A 663 -42.35 -9.25 16.54
C THR A 663 -42.30 -7.73 16.71
N GLU A 664 -41.36 -7.00 16.10
CA GLU A 664 -41.32 -5.53 16.18
C GLU A 664 -42.20 -4.83 15.13
N ILE A 665 -42.79 -5.58 14.19
CA ILE A 665 -43.67 -5.03 13.14
C ILE A 665 -45.15 -5.03 13.58
N SER A 666 -45.52 -5.71 14.67
CA SER A 666 -46.90 -5.73 15.16
C SER A 666 -47.30 -4.49 15.98
N ASP A 667 -46.36 -3.67 16.46
CA ASP A 667 -46.66 -2.53 17.33
C ASP A 667 -46.72 -1.16 16.59
N ILE A 668 -46.72 -1.16 15.25
CA ILE A 668 -46.92 0.06 14.42
C ILE A 668 -48.21 -0.03 13.57
N ARG A 669 -49.15 -0.87 13.99
CA ARG A 669 -50.56 -0.77 13.59
C ARG A 669 -51.44 -0.83 14.84
N GLY A 670 -51.42 0.27 15.60
CA GLY A 670 -52.38 0.59 16.65
C GLY A 670 -52.75 2.06 16.53
#